data_AF-A0AA48KDF3-F1
#
_entry.id   AF-A0AA48KDF3-F1
#
_cell.length_a   1.000
_cell.length_b   1.000
_cell.length_c   1.000
_cell.angle_alpha   90.00
_cell.angle_beta   90.00
_cell.angle_gamma   90.00
#
_symmetry.space_group_name_H-M   'P 1'
#
loop_
_entity.id
_entity.type
_entity.pdbx_description
1 polymer ?
#
loop_
_entity_poly.entity_id
_entity_poly.type
_entity_poly.pdbx_seq_one_letter_code
_entity_poly.pdbx_strand_id
1 'polypeptide(L)'
;MEMKPLKRLGALAASAVIALALVGCRGEKGDTGAAGPAGQNGSNGTNGTNGTNGTNGTNGTTPTANVANMTQDQWANLALTGTITKAAVVNGQPVVTFKVTDANGTPVTGLGWTSKSATALYASYPNVALSIAKLVVGADGSGQWMNYIVTSNPTTTTAAGPTKPTTDSIGTLVDNGDGSYVYTFRRDITKAQGILDAATYTGNNVRADLGDVTYVDTLTHRVSLQIAGAFRGTGSNTADGSTSAQSAVNLKVPVNATYDFIPKTGAAITATDAGRTITTTQACNDCHTRLSTFHGGSRWDPNYCSICHTDQRKYGNAEATTTTGGYTGSTNKIANQAVGNMPQFIHRLHAGEILSKTGYNYAGIAFNETTYPMDHRNCVQCHDGSKSAQGDRWKTNPGRNACGACHDSIDWVLGTNHPGGSASDDKYCSQCHSASDIATVYHVAVVPPNPNNTWLGGTNANTNASYVAGITSNLPAGAIKPTWDLKSFTLNASSQPVFVFRFLQDGQRADFNTYSATGKTEFWDNFVGGPSFYVAMALPQDGIATPADYNATASTYFKNVWNGTATGTAAGTLTGPDTNGYYTLTMTGVKIPTTATMVTGGIGYTYGLTSTQPLTQTNVAGYAYNVEGKRQGGLSVPAPNVYKMGATSSTLLSTQVAARRAIVSNAKCNECHAALGVFTEKVYHAGQRNDAPTCVFCHNVNRVNSGWSVNIKDAIHAIHGAGKRVNKFSWEVSAGDYYWQVEYPAILNNCEACHVPGSYDFQNTASANALPNLLWSTVATGTTPATINAIVTGTETVPGTYYSPFVAANTAYGSGYSTNLATAATTNYTDAASTTLVNSPMVAACAGCHDTPVAIAHYKTNGGAFYEARATALLKVEQCALCHASGKTADVRTVHMTFK
;
A
#
# COMPACT_ATOMS: atom_id res chain seq x y z
N MET A 1 22.33 -17.69 53.08
CA MET A 1 23.43 -17.38 54.01
C MET A 1 24.20 -16.22 53.40
N GLU A 2 23.97 -14.98 53.84
CA GLU A 2 24.71 -14.33 54.96
C GLU A 2 26.22 -14.32 54.67
N MET A 3 26.98 -13.22 54.57
CA MET A 3 26.80 -11.81 54.93
C MET A 3 27.75 -10.91 54.08
N LYS A 4 27.44 -9.61 54.06
CA LYS A 4 28.27 -8.42 53.75
C LYS A 4 29.60 -8.37 54.58
N PRO A 5 30.36 -7.25 54.60
CA PRO A 5 31.06 -6.43 53.57
C PRO A 5 32.52 -6.06 54.03
N LEU A 6 33.24 -5.17 53.34
CA LEU A 6 34.02 -4.02 53.87
C LEU A 6 34.81 -3.38 52.69
N LYS A 7 34.57 -2.12 52.27
CA LYS A 7 35.20 -0.85 52.76
C LYS A 7 36.74 -0.89 52.69
N ARG A 8 37.51 0.11 52.25
CA ARG A 8 37.37 1.50 51.75
C ARG A 8 38.84 2.00 51.54
N LEU A 9 38.99 3.22 51.02
CA LEU A 9 40.20 4.09 50.93
C LEU A 9 40.95 3.94 49.62
N GLY A 10 41.33 4.98 48.88
CA GLY A 10 41.41 6.44 49.07
C GLY A 10 42.50 6.87 48.07
N ALA A 11 42.31 7.82 47.16
CA ALA A 11 42.44 9.27 47.36
C ALA A 11 43.42 9.85 46.30
N LEU A 12 42.96 10.90 45.57
CA LEU A 12 43.71 12.07 45.03
C LEU A 12 44.80 11.83 43.94
N ALA A 13 45.01 12.65 42.90
CA ALA A 13 44.56 14.01 42.53
C ALA A 13 44.75 14.32 41.01
N ALA A 14 43.90 15.24 40.51
CA ALA A 14 43.98 16.23 39.41
C ALA A 14 45.01 16.08 38.26
N SER A 15 44.62 16.25 36.98
CA SER A 15 44.47 17.57 36.31
C SER A 15 43.73 17.49 34.95
N ALA A 16 43.30 18.66 34.46
CA ALA A 16 42.17 18.93 33.57
C ALA A 16 42.35 18.74 32.04
N VAL A 17 41.18 18.84 31.34
CA VAL A 17 40.90 19.32 29.96
C VAL A 17 40.32 18.29 28.96
N ILE A 18 39.00 18.44 28.73
CA ILE A 18 38.21 18.32 27.47
C ILE A 18 38.32 17.02 26.65
N ALA A 19 37.23 16.21 26.64
CA ALA A 19 36.74 15.52 25.43
C ALA A 19 35.29 15.04 25.56
N LEU A 20 34.55 15.32 24.49
CA LEU A 20 33.20 14.91 24.10
C LEU A 20 33.03 13.38 24.07
N ALA A 21 31.92 12.86 24.63
CA ALA A 21 31.33 11.58 24.22
C ALA A 21 29.82 11.56 24.55
N LEU A 22 28.99 11.89 23.55
CA LEU A 22 27.55 11.59 23.57
C LEU A 22 27.36 10.12 23.16
N VAL A 23 27.17 9.26 24.16
CA VAL A 23 26.47 7.98 24.02
C VAL A 23 25.12 8.16 24.70
N GLY A 24 24.07 8.38 23.90
CA GLY A 24 22.69 8.45 24.37
C GLY A 24 22.06 7.06 24.44
N CYS A 25 22.32 6.34 25.52
CA CYS A 25 21.48 5.22 25.97
C CYS A 25 20.20 5.76 26.64
N ARG A 26 19.11 5.01 26.46
CA ARG A 26 17.75 5.30 26.92
C ARG A 26 17.69 5.50 28.44
N GLY A 27 17.08 6.59 28.89
CA GLY A 27 16.90 6.92 30.31
C GLY A 27 15.76 6.14 30.96
N GLU A 28 16.03 5.59 32.13
CA GLU A 28 15.01 5.16 33.10
C GLU A 28 14.41 6.38 33.82
N LYS A 29 13.12 6.26 34.15
CA LYS A 29 12.27 7.28 34.78
C LYS A 29 12.77 7.57 36.20
N GLY A 30 13.09 8.83 36.51
CA GLY A 30 13.53 9.25 37.84
C GLY A 30 12.42 9.14 38.90
N ASP A 31 12.81 8.69 40.10
CA ASP A 31 11.97 8.65 41.28
C ASP A 31 11.51 10.06 41.70
N THR A 32 10.25 10.15 42.10
CA THR A 32 9.60 11.38 42.57
C THR A 32 10.09 11.73 43.98
N GLY A 33 10.51 12.97 44.21
CA GLY A 33 10.94 13.46 45.53
C GLY A 33 9.84 13.39 46.59
N ALA A 34 10.25 13.20 47.85
CA ALA A 34 9.34 13.06 48.99
C ALA A 34 8.44 14.30 49.19
N ALA A 35 7.15 14.06 49.38
CA ALA A 35 6.15 15.07 49.70
C ALA A 35 6.38 15.66 51.11
N GLY A 36 6.20 16.99 51.25
CA GLY A 36 6.31 17.69 52.53
C GLY A 36 5.20 17.29 53.53
N PRO A 37 5.43 17.47 54.85
CA PRO A 37 4.48 17.04 55.88
C PRO A 37 3.15 17.81 55.80
N ALA A 38 2.05 17.08 55.99
CA ALA A 38 0.69 17.63 55.95
C ALA A 38 0.41 18.54 57.17
N GLY A 39 -0.32 19.64 56.94
CA GLY A 39 -0.80 20.53 58.00
C GLY A 39 -1.82 19.83 58.92
N GLN A 40 -1.87 20.24 60.18
CA GLN A 40 -2.80 19.66 61.16
C GLN A 40 -4.25 19.98 60.81
N ASN A 41 -5.11 18.95 60.80
CA ASN A 41 -6.54 19.09 60.58
C ASN A 41 -7.24 19.74 61.78
N GLY A 42 -8.14 20.67 61.53
CA GLY A 42 -9.05 21.23 62.54
C GLY A 42 -10.02 20.17 63.08
N SER A 43 -10.43 20.33 64.34
CA SER A 43 -11.36 19.43 65.02
C SER A 43 -12.74 19.42 64.35
N ASN A 44 -13.28 18.23 64.06
CA ASN A 44 -14.60 18.04 63.47
C ASN A 44 -15.71 18.48 64.44
N GLY A 45 -16.70 19.21 63.93
CA GLY A 45 -17.96 19.47 64.62
C GLY A 45 -18.82 18.21 64.77
N THR A 46 -19.67 18.16 65.79
CA THR A 46 -20.60 17.05 66.05
C THR A 46 -21.62 16.90 64.93
N ASN A 47 -21.76 15.68 64.40
CA ASN A 47 -22.75 15.36 63.37
C ASN A 47 -24.18 15.48 63.90
N GLY A 48 -25.06 16.12 63.13
CA GLY A 48 -26.51 16.05 63.34
C GLY A 48 -27.07 14.67 63.00
N THR A 49 -28.21 14.32 63.58
CA THR A 49 -28.93 13.06 63.32
C THR A 49 -29.32 12.94 61.84
N ASN A 50 -28.93 11.84 61.19
CA ASN A 50 -29.29 11.58 59.80
C ASN A 50 -30.82 11.42 59.66
N GLY A 51 -31.40 12.11 58.67
CA GLY A 51 -32.76 11.83 58.22
C GLY A 51 -32.85 10.46 57.53
N THR A 52 -34.05 9.87 57.53
CA THR A 52 -34.34 8.60 56.84
C THR A 52 -33.95 8.70 55.37
N ASN A 53 -33.13 7.77 54.86
CA ASN A 53 -32.81 7.70 53.43
C ASN A 53 -34.09 7.57 52.61
N GLY A 54 -34.26 8.41 51.59
CA GLY A 54 -35.27 8.16 50.56
C GLY A 54 -34.94 6.86 49.82
N THR A 55 -35.96 6.16 49.31
CA THR A 55 -35.79 5.03 48.38
C THR A 55 -34.88 5.46 47.23
N ASN A 56 -33.83 4.69 46.96
CA ASN A 56 -33.00 4.88 45.78
C ASN A 56 -33.90 4.93 44.54
N GLY A 57 -33.75 5.97 43.72
CA GLY A 57 -34.38 6.00 42.40
C GLY A 57 -33.89 4.82 41.56
N THR A 58 -34.75 4.28 40.71
CA THR A 58 -34.40 3.26 39.72
C THR A 58 -33.25 3.77 38.85
N ASN A 59 -32.14 3.03 38.75
CA ASN A 59 -31.06 3.36 37.81
C ASN A 59 -31.66 3.55 36.41
N GLY A 60 -31.43 4.71 35.78
CA GLY A 60 -31.83 4.94 34.40
C GLY A 60 -31.16 3.91 33.48
N THR A 61 -31.92 3.35 32.55
CA THR A 61 -31.39 2.44 31.52
C THR A 61 -30.37 3.18 30.65
N THR A 62 -29.16 2.64 30.51
CA THR A 62 -28.17 3.14 29.54
C THR A 62 -28.84 3.25 28.15
N PRO A 63 -28.79 4.41 27.48
CA PRO A 63 -29.35 4.54 26.14
C PRO A 63 -28.74 3.52 25.18
N THR A 64 -29.57 2.78 24.43
CA THR A 64 -29.13 1.82 23.42
C THR A 64 -29.57 2.24 22.03
N ALA A 65 -28.74 1.97 21.02
CA ALA A 65 -29.10 2.09 19.62
C ALA A 65 -29.87 0.84 19.17
N ASN A 66 -31.21 0.89 19.19
CA ASN A 66 -32.04 -0.24 18.79
C ASN A 66 -32.25 -0.25 17.27
N VAL A 67 -31.66 -1.23 16.57
CA VAL A 67 -31.72 -1.33 15.11
C VAL A 67 -33.13 -1.62 14.58
N ALA A 68 -34.02 -2.18 15.42
CA ALA A 68 -35.42 -2.42 15.05
C ALA A 68 -36.20 -1.12 14.79
N ASN A 69 -35.70 0.01 15.33
CA ASN A 69 -36.32 1.33 15.19
C ASN A 69 -35.60 2.25 14.19
N MET A 70 -34.59 1.75 13.48
CA MET A 70 -33.82 2.54 12.51
C MET A 70 -34.50 2.59 11.13
N THR A 71 -34.24 3.66 10.38
CA THR A 71 -34.53 3.72 8.95
C THR A 71 -33.50 2.94 8.13
N GLN A 72 -33.80 2.70 6.86
CA GLN A 72 -32.88 2.07 5.91
C GLN A 72 -31.55 2.85 5.79
N ASP A 73 -31.62 4.18 5.71
CA ASP A 73 -30.44 5.03 5.64
C ASP A 73 -29.63 5.02 6.93
N GLN A 74 -30.30 4.98 8.08
CA GLN A 74 -29.62 4.85 9.38
C GLN A 74 -28.91 3.49 9.48
N TRP A 75 -29.54 2.40 9.02
CA TRP A 75 -28.90 1.09 8.96
C TRP A 75 -27.69 1.07 8.02
N ALA A 76 -27.84 1.61 6.81
CA ALA A 76 -26.76 1.60 5.82
C ALA A 76 -25.51 2.33 6.33
N ASN A 77 -25.69 3.43 7.06
CA ASN A 77 -24.60 4.25 7.59
C ASN A 77 -24.22 3.90 9.04
N LEU A 78 -24.83 2.86 9.62
CA LEU A 78 -24.45 2.39 10.95
C LEU A 78 -23.06 1.77 10.89
N ALA A 79 -22.16 2.27 11.74
CA ALA A 79 -20.83 1.72 11.90
C ALA A 79 -20.76 0.85 13.16
N LEU A 80 -20.69 -0.47 12.97
CA LEU A 80 -20.70 -1.42 14.07
C LEU A 80 -19.29 -1.87 14.47
N THR A 81 -19.09 -2.03 15.77
CA THR A 81 -17.98 -2.78 16.37
C THR A 81 -18.56 -3.94 17.16
N GLY A 82 -17.88 -5.09 17.16
CA GLY A 82 -18.29 -6.22 17.99
C GLY A 82 -17.13 -7.03 18.53
N THR A 83 -17.37 -7.67 19.68
CA THR A 83 -16.35 -8.47 20.37
C THR A 83 -17.01 -9.69 20.98
N ILE A 84 -16.43 -10.86 20.73
CA ILE A 84 -16.81 -12.09 21.42
C ILE A 84 -16.11 -12.10 22.78
N THR A 85 -16.89 -12.18 23.86
CA THR A 85 -16.37 -12.11 25.23
C THR A 85 -16.18 -13.48 25.87
N LYS A 86 -16.93 -14.49 25.40
CA LYS A 86 -16.87 -15.85 25.92
C LYS A 86 -17.38 -16.85 24.89
N ALA A 87 -16.78 -18.03 24.85
CA ALA A 87 -17.30 -19.17 24.12
C ALA A 87 -17.15 -20.46 24.95
N ALA A 88 -18.10 -21.37 24.82
CA ALA A 88 -18.07 -22.69 25.46
C ALA A 88 -18.79 -23.71 24.58
N VAL A 89 -18.56 -25.00 24.81
CA VAL A 89 -19.31 -26.09 24.18
C VAL A 89 -20.12 -26.78 25.27
N VAL A 90 -21.45 -26.67 25.21
CA VAL A 90 -22.39 -27.21 26.21
C VAL A 90 -23.27 -28.25 25.53
N ASN A 91 -23.23 -29.50 25.99
CA ASN A 91 -23.95 -30.62 25.37
C ASN A 91 -23.69 -30.75 23.86
N GLY A 92 -22.43 -30.52 23.46
CA GLY A 92 -21.99 -30.55 22.07
C GLY A 92 -22.37 -29.32 21.22
N GLN A 93 -23.14 -28.37 21.76
CA GLN A 93 -23.49 -27.11 21.09
C GLN A 93 -22.57 -25.97 21.53
N PRO A 94 -21.93 -25.25 20.58
CA PRO A 94 -21.26 -24.01 20.91
C PRO A 94 -22.23 -22.94 21.42
N VAL A 95 -21.86 -22.27 22.52
CA VAL A 95 -22.55 -21.13 23.12
C VAL A 95 -21.59 -19.96 23.16
N VAL A 96 -21.97 -18.84 22.55
CA VAL A 96 -21.11 -17.68 22.29
C VAL A 96 -21.74 -16.44 22.88
N THR A 97 -21.02 -15.75 23.77
CA THR A 97 -21.40 -14.45 24.30
C THR A 97 -20.61 -13.36 23.58
N PHE A 98 -21.28 -12.31 23.12
CA PHE A 98 -20.64 -11.20 22.43
C PHE A 98 -21.31 -9.87 22.76
N LYS A 99 -20.61 -8.76 22.49
CA LYS A 99 -21.10 -7.40 22.61
C LYS A 99 -21.02 -6.68 21.27
N VAL A 100 -21.96 -5.78 21.03
CA VAL A 100 -22.03 -4.94 19.83
C VAL A 100 -22.26 -3.49 20.23
N THR A 101 -21.48 -2.59 19.63
CA THR A 101 -21.62 -1.14 19.80
C THR A 101 -21.60 -0.43 18.45
N ASP A 102 -22.11 0.80 18.42
CA ASP A 102 -21.87 1.72 17.31
C ASP A 102 -20.46 2.35 17.40
N ALA A 103 -20.14 3.24 16.45
CA ALA A 103 -18.87 3.97 16.42
C ALA A 103 -18.64 4.92 17.61
N ASN A 104 -19.69 5.29 18.34
CA ASN A 104 -19.61 6.11 19.55
C ASN A 104 -19.48 5.27 20.83
N GLY A 105 -19.49 3.93 20.71
CA GLY A 105 -19.50 3.02 21.85
C GLY A 105 -20.89 2.81 22.46
N THR A 106 -21.96 3.30 21.82
CA THR A 106 -23.34 3.08 22.27
C THR A 106 -23.69 1.60 22.09
N PRO A 107 -24.24 0.90 23.09
CA PRO A 107 -24.66 -0.48 22.93
C PRO A 107 -25.76 -0.62 21.87
N VAL A 108 -25.62 -1.60 20.98
CA VAL A 108 -26.56 -1.85 19.86
C VAL A 108 -27.46 -3.02 20.19
N THR A 109 -28.77 -2.81 20.15
CA THR A 109 -29.81 -3.82 20.44
C THR A 109 -30.67 -4.09 19.21
N GLY A 110 -31.48 -5.16 19.23
CA GLY A 110 -32.49 -5.46 18.20
C GLY A 110 -32.03 -6.30 17.01
N LEU A 111 -30.87 -6.97 17.08
CA LEU A 111 -30.30 -7.75 15.96
C LEU A 111 -30.99 -9.09 15.67
N GLY A 112 -31.94 -9.53 16.49
CA GLY A 112 -32.59 -10.86 16.41
C GLY A 112 -33.61 -11.04 15.29
N TRP A 113 -33.40 -10.45 14.12
CA TRP A 113 -34.31 -10.59 12.98
C TRP A 113 -34.20 -11.98 12.36
N THR A 114 -35.33 -12.65 12.22
CA THR A 114 -35.38 -13.99 11.62
C THR A 114 -36.12 -13.99 10.29
N SER A 115 -35.72 -14.92 9.44
CA SER A 115 -36.33 -15.25 8.16
C SER A 115 -36.54 -16.75 8.07
N LYS A 116 -37.68 -17.19 7.53
CA LYS A 116 -37.96 -18.62 7.33
C LYS A 116 -38.65 -18.86 5.99
N SER A 117 -37.91 -19.40 5.03
CA SER A 117 -38.50 -19.85 3.76
C SER A 117 -39.37 -21.09 3.93
N ALA A 118 -40.25 -21.33 2.96
CA ALA A 118 -41.15 -22.49 2.97
C ALA A 118 -40.40 -23.85 2.98
N THR A 119 -39.17 -23.88 2.46
CA THR A 119 -38.32 -25.09 2.44
C THR A 119 -37.43 -25.23 3.67
N ALA A 120 -37.27 -24.16 4.47
CA ALA A 120 -36.41 -24.18 5.64
C ALA A 120 -37.10 -24.87 6.83
N LEU A 121 -36.39 -25.81 7.48
CA LEU A 121 -36.89 -26.46 8.69
C LEU A 121 -36.92 -25.48 9.88
N TYR A 122 -35.90 -24.63 9.96
CA TYR A 122 -35.71 -23.65 11.04
C TYR A 122 -35.65 -22.24 10.47
N ALA A 123 -36.06 -21.25 11.27
CA ALA A 123 -35.80 -19.86 10.96
C ALA A 123 -34.28 -19.58 11.06
N SER A 124 -33.79 -18.66 10.25
CA SER A 124 -32.39 -18.23 10.24
C SER A 124 -32.28 -16.73 10.48
N TYR A 125 -31.11 -16.29 10.95
CA TYR A 125 -30.75 -14.88 11.04
C TYR A 125 -30.06 -14.45 9.73
N PRO A 126 -30.64 -13.51 8.96
CA PRO A 126 -30.01 -13.01 7.74
C PRO A 126 -28.80 -12.10 8.02
N ASN A 127 -28.75 -11.54 9.23
CA ASN A 127 -27.79 -10.53 9.65
C ASN A 127 -26.78 -11.01 10.69
N VAL A 128 -26.94 -12.22 11.25
CA VAL A 128 -26.03 -12.80 12.25
C VAL A 128 -25.66 -14.22 11.84
N ALA A 129 -24.37 -14.50 11.73
CA ALA A 129 -23.86 -15.82 11.39
C ALA A 129 -22.58 -16.12 12.16
N LEU A 130 -22.41 -17.38 12.59
CA LEU A 130 -21.24 -17.81 13.34
C LEU A 130 -20.65 -19.09 12.74
N SER A 131 -19.37 -19.35 12.97
CA SER A 131 -18.72 -20.61 12.57
C SER A 131 -17.69 -21.02 13.62
N ILE A 132 -17.32 -22.30 13.66
CA ILE A 132 -16.33 -22.82 14.61
C ILE A 132 -15.42 -23.88 13.98
N ALA A 133 -14.14 -23.83 14.33
CA ALA A 133 -13.10 -24.75 13.87
C ALA A 133 -12.16 -25.15 15.01
N LYS A 134 -11.57 -26.35 14.93
CA LYS A 134 -10.43 -26.77 15.78
C LYS A 134 -9.10 -26.47 15.07
N LEU A 135 -8.07 -26.14 15.84
CA LEU A 135 -6.70 -26.09 15.33
C LEU A 135 -6.09 -27.49 15.43
N VAL A 136 -5.75 -28.08 14.29
CA VAL A 136 -4.98 -29.32 14.21
C VAL A 136 -3.53 -28.96 13.97
N VAL A 137 -2.64 -29.43 14.85
CA VAL A 137 -1.20 -29.22 14.72
C VAL A 137 -0.53 -30.56 14.37
N GLY A 138 0.16 -30.59 13.24
CA GLY A 138 0.96 -31.74 12.79
C GLY A 138 2.22 -31.92 13.64
N ALA A 139 2.84 -33.10 13.53
CA ALA A 139 4.07 -33.43 14.26
C ALA A 139 5.27 -32.54 13.88
N ASP A 140 5.22 -31.91 12.71
CA ASP A 140 6.18 -30.91 12.20
C ASP A 140 5.87 -29.48 12.70
N GLY A 141 4.86 -29.32 13.55
CA GLY A 141 4.39 -28.02 14.05
C GLY A 141 3.53 -27.24 13.05
N SER A 142 3.24 -27.79 11.86
CA SER A 142 2.33 -27.18 10.89
C SER A 142 0.90 -27.16 11.45
N GLY A 143 0.27 -26.00 11.49
CA GLY A 143 -1.09 -25.84 12.03
C GLY A 143 -2.11 -25.60 10.93
N GLN A 144 -3.28 -26.23 11.01
CA GLN A 144 -4.40 -25.97 10.11
C GLN A 144 -5.73 -25.90 10.86
N TRP A 145 -6.59 -24.96 10.46
CA TRP A 145 -7.96 -24.90 10.95
C TRP A 145 -8.79 -25.99 10.26
N MET A 146 -9.54 -26.74 11.06
CA MET A 146 -10.48 -27.77 10.61
C MET A 146 -11.88 -27.38 11.06
N ASN A 147 -12.74 -27.01 10.11
CA ASN A 147 -14.06 -26.46 10.38
C ASN A 147 -15.07 -27.58 10.68
N TYR A 148 -15.86 -27.42 11.74
CA TYR A 148 -16.93 -28.34 12.12
C TYR A 148 -18.23 -28.14 11.31
N ILE A 149 -18.44 -26.93 10.83
CA ILE A 149 -19.61 -26.48 10.07
C ILE A 149 -19.42 -26.80 8.58
N VAL A 150 -19.30 -28.10 8.31
CA VAL A 150 -19.20 -28.70 6.96
C VAL A 150 -20.42 -29.58 6.65
N THR A 151 -21.54 -29.29 7.31
CA THR A 151 -22.84 -29.90 7.02
C THR A 151 -23.86 -28.82 6.67
N SER A 152 -24.74 -29.07 5.70
CA SER A 152 -25.80 -28.16 5.32
C SER A 152 -26.84 -28.01 6.43
N ASN A 153 -27.59 -26.91 6.40
CA ASN A 153 -28.79 -26.81 7.22
C ASN A 153 -29.84 -27.81 6.67
N PRO A 154 -30.54 -28.56 7.55
CA PRO A 154 -31.61 -29.44 7.10
C PRO A 154 -32.80 -28.61 6.57
N THR A 155 -33.49 -29.16 5.58
CA THR A 155 -34.74 -28.63 5.03
C THR A 155 -35.92 -29.45 5.54
N THR A 156 -37.14 -29.06 5.17
CA THR A 156 -38.35 -29.83 5.50
C THR A 156 -38.38 -31.22 4.87
N THR A 157 -37.58 -31.45 3.82
CA THR A 157 -37.56 -32.70 3.04
C THR A 157 -36.20 -33.39 3.01
N THR A 158 -35.14 -32.75 3.49
CA THR A 158 -33.76 -33.24 3.33
C THR A 158 -32.99 -33.07 4.64
N ALA A 159 -32.39 -34.15 5.11
CA ALA A 159 -31.51 -34.12 6.28
C ALA A 159 -30.24 -33.29 6.02
N ALA A 160 -29.54 -32.90 7.08
CA ALA A 160 -28.24 -32.27 6.97
C ALA A 160 -27.26 -33.22 6.24
N GLY A 161 -26.56 -32.70 5.24
CA GLY A 161 -25.59 -33.46 4.44
C GLY A 161 -24.27 -32.71 4.29
N PRO A 162 -23.22 -33.35 3.75
CA PRO A 162 -21.90 -32.74 3.66
C PRO A 162 -21.87 -31.49 2.76
N THR A 163 -21.05 -30.50 3.11
CA THR A 163 -20.84 -29.27 2.33
C THR A 163 -19.47 -28.63 2.61
N LYS A 164 -19.09 -27.62 1.82
CA LYS A 164 -17.89 -26.82 2.07
C LYS A 164 -18.03 -26.04 3.40
N PRO A 165 -16.93 -25.61 4.05
CA PRO A 165 -17.03 -24.79 5.27
C PRO A 165 -18.01 -23.63 5.13
N THR A 166 -18.95 -23.55 6.06
CA THR A 166 -20.05 -22.58 6.07
C THR A 166 -20.32 -22.06 7.48
N THR A 167 -21.43 -21.37 7.68
CA THR A 167 -21.84 -20.79 8.97
C THR A 167 -23.09 -21.48 9.55
N ASP A 168 -23.27 -21.32 10.85
CA ASP A 168 -24.51 -21.51 11.57
C ASP A 168 -25.22 -20.16 11.70
N SER A 169 -26.47 -20.12 11.24
CA SER A 169 -27.36 -18.97 11.37
C SER A 169 -28.77 -19.38 11.80
N ILE A 170 -28.96 -20.65 12.20
CA ILE A 170 -30.25 -21.24 12.57
C ILE A 170 -30.34 -21.59 14.07
N GLY A 171 -29.39 -21.08 14.85
CA GLY A 171 -29.34 -21.20 16.30
C GLY A 171 -30.36 -20.32 17.00
N THR A 172 -30.13 -20.08 18.29
CA THR A 172 -30.96 -19.19 19.10
C THR A 172 -30.12 -18.00 19.54
N LEU A 173 -30.61 -16.78 19.30
CA LEU A 173 -29.98 -15.54 19.73
C LEU A 173 -30.81 -14.91 20.85
N VAL A 174 -30.19 -14.65 21.98
CA VAL A 174 -30.75 -13.89 23.10
C VAL A 174 -30.11 -12.51 23.10
N ASP A 175 -30.93 -11.46 23.01
CA ASP A 175 -30.54 -10.07 23.20
C ASP A 175 -30.79 -9.70 24.67
N ASN A 176 -29.75 -9.30 25.41
CA ASN A 176 -29.87 -8.95 26.82
C ASN A 176 -30.34 -7.51 27.04
N GLY A 177 -30.56 -6.74 25.98
CA GLY A 177 -31.04 -5.35 26.04
C GLY A 177 -29.98 -4.32 26.42
N ASP A 178 -28.72 -4.72 26.59
CA ASP A 178 -27.58 -3.88 26.96
C ASP A 178 -26.48 -3.90 25.89
N GLY A 179 -26.82 -4.35 24.67
CA GLY A 179 -25.91 -4.59 23.56
C GLY A 179 -25.05 -5.85 23.69
N SER A 180 -25.25 -6.65 24.74
CA SER A 180 -24.71 -8.01 24.83
C SER A 180 -25.71 -9.06 24.36
N TYR A 181 -25.16 -10.13 23.80
CA TYR A 181 -25.91 -11.20 23.17
C TYR A 181 -25.35 -12.56 23.57
N VAL A 182 -26.22 -13.58 23.55
CA VAL A 182 -25.84 -14.99 23.63
C VAL A 182 -26.38 -15.72 22.41
N TYR A 183 -25.51 -16.32 21.61
CA TYR A 183 -25.87 -17.21 20.52
C TYR A 183 -25.55 -18.65 20.86
N THR A 184 -26.57 -19.51 20.83
CA THR A 184 -26.43 -20.96 20.96
C THR A 184 -26.61 -21.59 19.59
N PHE A 185 -25.59 -22.29 19.12
CA PHE A 185 -25.60 -22.99 17.84
C PHE A 185 -26.71 -24.05 17.83
N ARG A 186 -27.39 -24.20 16.69
CA ARG A 186 -28.30 -25.33 16.50
C ARG A 186 -27.52 -26.62 16.34
N ARG A 187 -26.41 -26.57 15.59
CA ARG A 187 -25.57 -27.72 15.29
C ARG A 187 -24.81 -28.20 16.53
N ASP A 188 -24.89 -29.51 16.76
CA ASP A 188 -24.06 -30.24 17.71
C ASP A 188 -22.78 -30.67 16.98
N ILE A 189 -21.66 -30.02 17.32
CA ILE A 189 -20.39 -30.22 16.61
C ILE A 189 -19.77 -31.59 16.93
N THR A 190 -20.19 -32.26 18.00
CA THR A 190 -19.71 -33.61 18.35
C THR A 190 -20.24 -34.67 17.40
N LYS A 191 -21.36 -34.38 16.72
CA LYS A 191 -22.01 -35.27 15.75
C LYS A 191 -21.56 -35.06 14.30
N ALA A 192 -20.79 -34.00 14.03
CA ALA A 192 -20.38 -33.63 12.67
C ALA A 192 -19.70 -34.81 11.95
N GLN A 193 -18.73 -35.45 12.61
CA GLN A 193 -18.01 -36.60 12.07
C GLN A 193 -18.96 -37.75 11.71
N GLY A 194 -19.87 -38.12 12.60
CA GLY A 194 -20.85 -39.18 12.34
C GLY A 194 -21.79 -38.89 11.17
N ILE A 195 -22.20 -37.64 10.99
CA ILE A 195 -22.99 -37.22 9.82
C ILE A 195 -22.17 -37.41 8.53
N LEU A 196 -20.90 -37.02 8.54
CA LEU A 196 -20.03 -37.18 7.38
C LEU A 196 -19.78 -38.66 7.06
N ASP A 197 -19.60 -39.49 8.06
CA ASP A 197 -19.30 -40.92 7.87
C ASP A 197 -20.54 -41.72 7.43
N ALA A 198 -21.74 -41.27 7.80
CA ALA A 198 -23.01 -41.85 7.36
C ALA A 198 -23.47 -41.36 5.97
N ALA A 199 -22.88 -40.28 5.44
CA ALA A 199 -23.29 -39.72 4.16
C ALA A 199 -22.83 -40.56 2.96
N THR A 200 -23.59 -40.50 1.86
CA THR A 200 -23.18 -41.08 0.57
C THR A 200 -22.47 -40.02 -0.28
N TYR A 201 -21.35 -40.41 -0.88
CA TYR A 201 -20.47 -39.54 -1.65
C TYR A 201 -20.43 -39.98 -3.12
N THR A 202 -20.61 -39.06 -4.05
CA THR A 202 -20.63 -39.34 -5.49
C THR A 202 -19.86 -38.27 -6.27
N GLY A 203 -19.25 -38.67 -7.39
CA GLY A 203 -18.48 -37.76 -8.25
C GLY A 203 -17.36 -37.05 -7.48
N ASN A 204 -17.32 -35.71 -7.57
CA ASN A 204 -16.29 -34.89 -6.93
C ASN A 204 -16.51 -34.64 -5.43
N ASN A 205 -17.61 -35.13 -4.87
CA ASN A 205 -17.87 -35.04 -3.44
C ASN A 205 -17.07 -36.14 -2.72
N VAL A 206 -15.84 -35.85 -2.29
CA VAL A 206 -14.95 -36.85 -1.67
C VAL A 206 -14.92 -36.67 -0.15
N ARG A 207 -15.21 -37.74 0.60
CA ARG A 207 -15.20 -37.72 2.09
C ARG A 207 -13.87 -37.22 2.66
N ALA A 208 -12.75 -37.68 2.11
CA ALA A 208 -11.41 -37.33 2.59
C ALA A 208 -11.12 -35.82 2.46
N ASP A 209 -11.75 -35.13 1.51
CA ASP A 209 -11.55 -33.68 1.32
C ASP A 209 -12.07 -32.87 2.52
N LEU A 210 -13.02 -33.39 3.30
CA LEU A 210 -13.57 -32.72 4.49
C LEU A 210 -12.75 -32.96 5.76
N GLY A 211 -11.74 -33.83 5.73
CA GLY A 211 -10.83 -34.11 6.85
C GLY A 211 -11.49 -34.80 8.05
N ASP A 212 -10.73 -34.93 9.13
CA ASP A 212 -11.22 -35.41 10.42
C ASP A 212 -11.79 -34.26 11.25
N VAL A 213 -13.11 -34.25 11.40
CA VAL A 213 -13.85 -33.25 12.18
C VAL A 213 -14.31 -33.81 13.53
N THR A 214 -13.64 -34.84 14.04
CA THR A 214 -13.88 -35.34 15.40
C THR A 214 -13.65 -34.22 16.42
N TYR A 215 -14.58 -34.08 17.37
CA TYR A 215 -14.48 -33.10 18.43
C TYR A 215 -13.41 -33.52 19.45
N VAL A 216 -12.51 -32.59 19.80
CA VAL A 216 -11.42 -32.81 20.76
C VAL A 216 -11.33 -31.58 21.66
N ASP A 217 -11.85 -31.68 22.88
CA ASP A 217 -12.03 -30.55 23.80
C ASP A 217 -10.73 -29.97 24.37
N THR A 218 -9.61 -30.68 24.22
CA THR A 218 -8.27 -30.24 24.64
C THR A 218 -7.57 -29.36 23.60
N LEU A 219 -8.04 -29.34 22.35
CA LEU A 219 -7.45 -28.51 21.30
C LEU A 219 -8.02 -27.09 21.32
N THR A 220 -7.21 -26.14 20.86
CA THR A 220 -7.67 -24.77 20.58
C THR A 220 -8.79 -24.78 19.56
N HIS A 221 -9.87 -24.07 19.87
CA HIS A 221 -10.99 -23.79 18.98
C HIS A 221 -11.06 -22.30 18.69
N ARG A 222 -11.39 -21.96 17.44
CA ARG A 222 -11.74 -20.59 17.03
C ARG A 222 -13.20 -20.53 16.68
N VAL A 223 -13.94 -19.66 17.36
CA VAL A 223 -15.28 -19.25 16.94
C VAL A 223 -15.19 -17.92 16.20
N SER A 224 -16.01 -17.74 15.17
CA SER A 224 -16.14 -16.48 14.45
C SER A 224 -17.57 -15.97 14.47
N LEU A 225 -17.71 -14.65 14.46
CA LEU A 225 -18.97 -13.91 14.39
C LEU A 225 -18.95 -12.99 13.19
N GLN A 226 -20.06 -12.99 12.46
CA GLN A 226 -20.38 -12.06 11.40
C GLN A 226 -21.69 -11.34 11.75
N ILE A 227 -21.68 -10.00 11.74
CA ILE A 227 -22.89 -9.17 11.73
C ILE A 227 -22.86 -8.31 10.47
N ALA A 228 -23.78 -8.56 9.54
CA ALA A 228 -23.76 -7.95 8.21
C ALA A 228 -25.16 -8.00 7.56
N GLY A 229 -25.24 -7.69 6.26
CA GLY A 229 -26.43 -7.95 5.46
C GLY A 229 -27.41 -6.78 5.37
N ALA A 230 -28.55 -7.08 4.72
CA ALA A 230 -29.55 -6.11 4.32
C ALA A 230 -30.44 -5.68 5.50
N PHE A 231 -30.98 -4.47 5.44
CA PHE A 231 -32.03 -4.02 6.34
C PHE A 231 -33.30 -4.88 6.19
N ARG A 232 -34.06 -5.08 7.27
CA ARG A 232 -35.28 -5.88 7.25
C ARG A 232 -36.30 -5.32 6.24
N GLY A 233 -36.87 -6.20 5.41
CA GLY A 233 -37.82 -5.86 4.35
C GLY A 233 -37.17 -5.50 3.00
N THR A 234 -35.83 -5.48 2.92
CA THR A 234 -35.09 -5.18 1.68
C THR A 234 -34.34 -6.40 1.17
N GLY A 235 -34.17 -6.51 -0.15
CA GLY A 235 -33.53 -7.68 -0.76
C GLY A 235 -34.21 -8.98 -0.31
N SER A 236 -33.42 -9.99 0.05
CA SER A 236 -33.92 -11.27 0.60
C SER A 236 -34.10 -11.29 2.12
N ASN A 237 -33.86 -10.17 2.83
CA ASN A 237 -34.08 -10.11 4.28
C ASN A 237 -35.55 -9.81 4.60
N THR A 238 -36.43 -10.75 4.25
CA THR A 238 -37.87 -10.72 4.53
C THR A 238 -38.23 -11.83 5.51
N ALA A 239 -39.39 -11.73 6.17
CA ALA A 239 -39.81 -12.72 7.16
C ALA A 239 -39.95 -14.13 6.58
N ASP A 240 -40.32 -14.25 5.31
CA ASP A 240 -40.48 -15.51 4.57
C ASP A 240 -39.29 -15.84 3.66
N GLY A 241 -38.24 -15.01 3.64
CA GLY A 241 -37.03 -15.21 2.84
C GLY A 241 -37.22 -15.01 1.33
N SER A 242 -38.38 -14.49 0.90
CA SER A 242 -38.61 -14.07 -0.48
C SER A 242 -37.84 -12.78 -0.80
N THR A 243 -37.50 -12.56 -2.07
CA THR A 243 -36.87 -11.31 -2.50
C THR A 243 -37.94 -10.20 -2.57
N SER A 244 -37.76 -9.16 -1.76
CA SER A 244 -38.55 -7.93 -1.77
C SER A 244 -38.41 -7.17 -3.08
N ALA A 245 -39.42 -6.38 -3.45
CA ALA A 245 -39.36 -5.44 -4.57
C ALA A 245 -38.36 -4.28 -4.30
N GLN A 246 -37.98 -4.06 -3.04
CA GLN A 246 -36.96 -3.08 -2.67
C GLN A 246 -35.56 -3.69 -2.77
N SER A 247 -34.63 -2.96 -3.40
CA SER A 247 -33.21 -3.34 -3.47
C SER A 247 -32.62 -3.49 -2.07
N ALA A 248 -31.70 -4.43 -1.91
CA ALA A 248 -31.04 -4.69 -0.63
C ALA A 248 -30.28 -3.46 -0.12
N VAL A 249 -30.61 -2.99 1.08
CA VAL A 249 -29.89 -1.91 1.75
C VAL A 249 -28.95 -2.51 2.79
N ASN A 250 -27.70 -2.76 2.40
CA ASN A 250 -26.72 -3.44 3.25
C ASN A 250 -26.02 -2.50 4.23
N LEU A 251 -25.66 -3.04 5.39
CA LEU A 251 -24.76 -2.39 6.34
C LEU A 251 -23.39 -2.12 5.69
N LYS A 252 -22.95 -0.85 5.62
CA LYS A 252 -21.65 -0.51 5.02
C LYS A 252 -20.47 -0.98 5.86
N VAL A 253 -20.60 -0.97 7.19
CA VAL A 253 -19.52 -1.36 8.11
C VAL A 253 -19.93 -2.57 8.95
N PRO A 254 -19.83 -3.80 8.39
CA PRO A 254 -20.13 -5.03 9.11
C PRO A 254 -19.10 -5.39 10.18
N VAL A 255 -19.53 -6.21 11.14
CA VAL A 255 -18.67 -6.80 12.19
C VAL A 255 -18.13 -8.14 11.72
N ASN A 256 -16.83 -8.32 11.87
CA ASN A 256 -16.21 -9.64 12.00
C ASN A 256 -15.51 -9.68 13.36
N ALA A 257 -15.66 -10.77 14.09
CA ALA A 257 -14.92 -11.00 15.33
C ALA A 257 -14.55 -12.48 15.45
N THR A 258 -13.44 -12.77 16.12
CA THR A 258 -13.00 -14.14 16.41
C THR A 258 -12.62 -14.28 17.87
N TYR A 259 -12.74 -15.49 18.42
CA TYR A 259 -12.32 -15.81 19.77
C TYR A 259 -11.75 -17.22 19.82
N ASP A 260 -10.54 -17.32 20.38
CA ASP A 260 -9.80 -18.57 20.50
C ASP A 260 -9.84 -19.04 21.95
N PHE A 261 -10.23 -20.30 22.15
CA PHE A 261 -10.43 -20.89 23.48
C PHE A 261 -10.19 -22.39 23.48
N ILE A 262 -9.99 -22.97 24.68
CA ILE A 262 -9.90 -24.41 24.88
C ILE A 262 -11.21 -24.88 25.52
N PRO A 263 -12.05 -25.69 24.83
CA PRO A 263 -13.36 -26.08 25.35
C PRO A 263 -13.33 -26.79 26.71
N LYS A 264 -12.32 -27.64 26.96
CA LYS A 264 -12.18 -28.37 28.22
C LYS A 264 -12.07 -27.46 29.44
N THR A 265 -11.40 -26.31 29.30
CA THR A 265 -11.23 -25.35 30.39
C THR A 265 -12.22 -24.20 30.31
N GLY A 266 -12.79 -23.94 29.13
CA GLY A 266 -13.61 -22.77 28.83
C GLY A 266 -12.83 -21.46 28.85
N ALA A 267 -11.50 -21.51 28.91
CA ALA A 267 -10.62 -20.36 28.98
C ALA A 267 -10.16 -19.91 27.58
N ALA A 268 -9.96 -18.60 27.42
CA ALA A 268 -9.25 -18.06 26.27
C ALA A 268 -7.84 -18.66 26.18
N ILE A 269 -7.33 -18.81 24.96
CA ILE A 269 -5.93 -19.23 24.79
C ILE A 269 -4.97 -18.17 25.33
N THR A 270 -3.83 -18.64 25.80
CA THR A 270 -2.69 -17.83 26.21
C THR A 270 -1.55 -17.97 25.21
N ALA A 271 -0.46 -17.23 25.39
CA ALA A 271 0.71 -17.31 24.51
C ALA A 271 1.40 -18.69 24.52
N THR A 272 1.18 -19.51 25.56
CA THR A 272 1.75 -20.87 25.66
C THR A 272 0.89 -21.93 24.97
N ASP A 273 -0.35 -21.61 24.63
CA ASP A 273 -1.25 -22.52 23.94
C ASP A 273 -1.02 -22.49 22.42
N ALA A 274 -1.42 -23.56 21.74
CA ALA A 274 -1.35 -23.61 20.28
C ALA A 274 -2.33 -22.59 19.66
N GLY A 275 -1.80 -21.54 19.03
CA GLY A 275 -2.57 -20.54 18.28
C GLY A 275 -2.30 -20.57 16.76
N ARG A 276 -3.13 -19.84 16.00
CA ARG A 276 -2.88 -19.57 14.56
C ARG A 276 -3.38 -18.19 14.12
N THR A 277 -2.68 -17.16 14.56
CA THR A 277 -2.89 -15.76 14.15
C THR A 277 -1.63 -15.26 13.43
N ILE A 278 -1.65 -15.31 12.09
CA ILE A 278 -0.45 -15.09 11.26
C ILE A 278 -0.32 -13.64 10.80
N THR A 279 -1.43 -12.95 10.57
CA THR A 279 -1.44 -11.57 10.07
C THR A 279 -2.59 -10.79 10.71
N THR A 280 -2.64 -9.49 10.45
CA THR A 280 -3.65 -8.56 10.97
C THR A 280 -4.40 -7.91 9.81
N THR A 281 -5.61 -7.43 10.05
CA THR A 281 -6.35 -6.64 9.04
C THR A 281 -5.57 -5.39 8.62
N GLN A 282 -4.84 -4.77 9.55
CA GLN A 282 -4.06 -3.55 9.24
C GLN A 282 -2.99 -3.83 8.18
N ALA A 283 -2.27 -4.96 8.29
CA ALA A 283 -1.26 -5.33 7.29
C ALA A 283 -1.82 -5.42 5.86
N CYS A 284 -3.09 -5.81 5.71
CA CYS A 284 -3.77 -5.82 4.42
C CYS A 284 -4.27 -4.43 4.02
N ASN A 285 -4.83 -3.68 4.98
CA ASN A 285 -5.40 -2.35 4.73
C ASN A 285 -4.35 -1.29 4.41
N ASP A 286 -3.08 -1.55 4.74
CA ASP A 286 -1.93 -0.76 4.28
C ASP A 286 -2.00 -0.57 2.74
N CYS A 287 -2.57 -1.52 1.98
CA CYS A 287 -2.88 -1.34 0.55
C CYS A 287 -4.38 -1.26 0.22
N HIS A 288 -5.24 -1.99 0.94
CA HIS A 288 -6.63 -2.17 0.50
C HIS A 288 -7.61 -1.08 0.94
N THR A 289 -7.21 -0.07 1.72
CA THR A 289 -8.10 0.87 2.47
C THR A 289 -9.00 0.14 3.47
N ARG A 290 -9.80 -0.83 2.99
CA ARG A 290 -10.57 -1.80 3.76
C ARG A 290 -10.86 -3.04 2.90
N LEU A 291 -10.66 -4.25 3.44
CA LEU A 291 -10.99 -5.52 2.78
C LEU A 291 -12.51 -5.82 2.62
N SER A 292 -13.39 -4.81 2.63
CA SER A 292 -14.85 -4.99 2.71
C SER A 292 -15.54 -5.23 1.38
N THR A 293 -14.91 -5.92 0.43
CA THR A 293 -15.52 -6.29 -0.86
C THR A 293 -15.81 -7.79 -0.95
N PHE A 294 -15.17 -8.62 -0.13
CA PHE A 294 -15.36 -10.06 -0.18
C PHE A 294 -16.75 -10.49 0.32
N HIS A 295 -17.35 -11.44 -0.38
CA HIS A 295 -18.65 -12.02 -0.04
C HIS A 295 -19.76 -10.98 0.16
N GLY A 296 -19.94 -10.07 -0.81
CA GLY A 296 -20.92 -8.99 -0.73
C GLY A 296 -20.55 -7.92 0.31
N GLY A 297 -19.25 -7.80 0.59
CA GLY A 297 -18.66 -6.86 1.55
C GLY A 297 -18.80 -7.22 3.02
N SER A 298 -19.23 -8.44 3.31
CA SER A 298 -19.61 -8.87 4.66
C SER A 298 -18.46 -9.49 5.48
N ARG A 299 -17.32 -9.80 4.84
CA ARG A 299 -16.18 -10.50 5.45
C ARG A 299 -14.88 -9.78 5.10
N TRP A 300 -14.09 -9.45 6.12
CA TRP A 300 -12.89 -8.62 5.96
C TRP A 300 -11.75 -8.96 6.94
N ASP A 301 -12.01 -9.70 8.03
CA ASP A 301 -10.97 -10.09 8.98
C ASP A 301 -10.24 -11.38 8.51
N PRO A 302 -8.91 -11.36 8.28
CA PRO A 302 -8.18 -12.56 7.86
C PRO A 302 -8.30 -13.74 8.85
N ASN A 303 -8.49 -13.47 10.15
CA ASN A 303 -8.71 -14.51 11.15
C ASN A 303 -10.07 -15.18 10.97
N TYR A 304 -11.10 -14.40 10.62
CA TYR A 304 -12.41 -14.94 10.21
C TYR A 304 -12.28 -15.77 8.93
N CYS A 305 -11.57 -15.25 7.91
CA CYS A 305 -11.38 -15.94 6.63
C CYS A 305 -10.73 -17.33 6.83
N SER A 306 -9.74 -17.41 7.72
CA SER A 306 -8.89 -18.59 7.91
C SER A 306 -9.62 -19.86 8.34
N ILE A 307 -10.81 -19.76 8.95
CA ILE A 307 -11.58 -20.94 9.36
C ILE A 307 -12.51 -21.46 8.26
N CYS A 308 -12.77 -20.67 7.21
CA CYS A 308 -13.53 -21.11 6.05
C CYS A 308 -12.63 -21.39 4.84
N HIS A 309 -11.54 -20.64 4.68
CA HIS A 309 -10.51 -20.84 3.65
C HIS A 309 -9.49 -21.88 4.11
N THR A 310 -9.98 -23.10 4.33
CA THR A 310 -9.19 -24.29 4.69
C THR A 310 -9.07 -25.21 3.48
N ASP A 311 -8.25 -26.27 3.58
CA ASP A 311 -8.15 -27.28 2.51
C ASP A 311 -9.48 -28.01 2.25
N GLN A 312 -10.42 -27.97 3.20
CA GLN A 312 -11.79 -28.49 3.02
C GLN A 312 -12.55 -27.82 1.86
N ARG A 313 -12.10 -26.66 1.39
CA ARG A 313 -12.67 -25.96 0.22
C ARG A 313 -12.55 -26.75 -1.08
N LYS A 314 -11.67 -27.76 -1.16
CA LYS A 314 -11.55 -28.62 -2.35
C LYS A 314 -12.73 -29.59 -2.50
N TYR A 315 -13.47 -29.87 -1.44
CA TYR A 315 -14.66 -30.72 -1.48
C TYR A 315 -15.65 -30.29 -2.58
N GLY A 316 -16.07 -31.25 -3.41
CA GLY A 316 -17.04 -31.01 -4.48
C GLY A 316 -16.46 -30.37 -5.74
N ASN A 317 -15.13 -30.15 -5.82
CA ASN A 317 -14.48 -29.64 -7.04
C ASN A 317 -13.70 -30.75 -7.73
N ALA A 318 -13.75 -30.77 -9.06
CA ALA A 318 -12.86 -31.59 -9.87
C ALA A 318 -11.42 -31.08 -9.79
N GLU A 319 -10.47 -31.97 -10.04
CA GLU A 319 -9.08 -31.61 -10.27
C GLU A 319 -8.98 -30.72 -11.53
N ALA A 320 -8.17 -29.65 -11.47
CA ALA A 320 -8.00 -28.74 -12.59
C ALA A 320 -7.43 -29.45 -13.82
N THR A 321 -7.91 -29.09 -15.01
CA THR A 321 -7.33 -29.56 -16.27
C THR A 321 -6.00 -28.85 -16.50
N THR A 322 -4.91 -29.62 -16.59
CA THR A 322 -3.57 -29.10 -16.87
C THR A 322 -3.33 -28.95 -18.36
N THR A 323 -2.59 -27.92 -18.73
CA THR A 323 -2.03 -27.72 -20.06
C THR A 323 -0.51 -27.64 -19.97
N THR A 324 0.19 -27.57 -21.11
CA THR A 324 1.66 -27.48 -21.15
C THR A 324 2.21 -26.29 -20.36
N GLY A 325 1.45 -25.19 -20.23
CA GLY A 325 1.88 -23.95 -19.56
C GLY A 325 0.97 -23.47 -18.43
N GLY A 326 0.01 -24.28 -17.98
CA GLY A 326 -0.92 -23.86 -16.94
C GLY A 326 -2.19 -24.69 -16.84
N TYR A 327 -3.33 -24.01 -16.76
CA TYR A 327 -4.62 -24.62 -16.48
C TYR A 327 -5.73 -24.07 -17.39
N THR A 328 -6.80 -24.85 -17.56
CA THR A 328 -8.04 -24.40 -18.21
C THR A 328 -9.24 -24.66 -17.33
N GLY A 329 -10.24 -23.77 -17.41
CA GLY A 329 -11.45 -23.85 -16.60
C GLY A 329 -11.23 -23.47 -15.14
N SER A 330 -11.99 -24.10 -14.24
CA SER A 330 -11.91 -23.83 -12.79
C SER A 330 -10.66 -24.47 -12.20
N THR A 331 -9.88 -23.69 -11.44
CA THR A 331 -8.73 -24.18 -10.70
C THR A 331 -8.99 -24.28 -9.20
N ASN A 332 -10.23 -24.54 -8.78
CA ASN A 332 -10.58 -24.64 -7.35
C ASN A 332 -9.79 -25.74 -6.59
N LYS A 333 -9.30 -26.76 -7.30
CA LYS A 333 -8.48 -27.85 -6.78
C LYS A 333 -7.31 -28.10 -7.74
N ILE A 334 -6.08 -28.03 -7.23
CA ILE A 334 -4.83 -28.29 -7.98
C ILE A 334 -3.92 -29.17 -7.13
N ALA A 335 -3.35 -30.21 -7.74
CA ALA A 335 -2.53 -31.21 -7.08
C ALA A 335 -3.17 -31.74 -5.77
N ASN A 336 -4.48 -31.97 -5.80
CA ASN A 336 -5.28 -32.37 -4.64
C ASN A 336 -5.24 -31.37 -3.45
N GLN A 337 -4.96 -30.10 -3.70
CA GLN A 337 -5.00 -29.00 -2.71
C GLN A 337 -6.08 -27.99 -3.11
N ALA A 338 -6.76 -27.42 -2.11
CA ALA A 338 -7.68 -26.33 -2.37
C ALA A 338 -6.90 -25.05 -2.72
N VAL A 339 -7.13 -24.49 -3.91
CA VAL A 339 -6.60 -23.16 -4.25
C VAL A 339 -7.24 -22.09 -3.37
N GLY A 340 -8.47 -22.32 -2.90
CA GLY A 340 -9.15 -21.48 -1.91
C GLY A 340 -8.65 -21.62 -0.48
N ASN A 341 -7.63 -22.45 -0.19
CA ASN A 341 -6.99 -22.49 1.11
C ASN A 341 -6.21 -21.18 1.33
N MET A 342 -6.27 -20.59 2.54
CA MET A 342 -5.79 -19.23 2.78
C MET A 342 -4.36 -18.93 2.26
N PRO A 343 -3.31 -19.71 2.55
CA PRO A 343 -1.97 -19.45 2.02
C PRO A 343 -1.87 -19.62 0.50
N GLN A 344 -2.58 -20.58 -0.09
CA GLN A 344 -2.61 -20.78 -1.55
C GLN A 344 -3.30 -19.61 -2.24
N PHE A 345 -4.46 -19.22 -1.71
CA PHE A 345 -5.30 -18.19 -2.28
C PHE A 345 -4.59 -16.84 -2.27
N ILE A 346 -4.14 -16.40 -1.10
CA ILE A 346 -3.56 -15.07 -0.95
C ILE A 346 -2.22 -14.96 -1.67
N HIS A 347 -1.33 -15.95 -1.55
CA HIS A 347 -0.04 -15.87 -2.24
C HIS A 347 -0.19 -15.97 -3.76
N ARG A 348 -1.01 -16.89 -4.30
CA ARG A 348 -1.22 -16.96 -5.76
C ARG A 348 -1.87 -15.70 -6.31
N LEU A 349 -2.88 -15.17 -5.62
CA LEU A 349 -3.54 -13.94 -6.04
C LEU A 349 -2.53 -12.80 -6.15
N HIS A 350 -1.71 -12.59 -5.12
CA HIS A 350 -0.75 -11.49 -5.13
C HIS A 350 0.49 -11.78 -5.97
N ALA A 351 0.88 -13.03 -6.19
CA ALA A 351 1.92 -13.39 -7.14
C ALA A 351 1.51 -13.06 -8.59
N GLY A 352 0.22 -13.20 -8.90
CA GLY A 352 -0.39 -12.73 -10.14
C GLY A 352 0.45 -12.94 -11.40
N GLU A 353 0.95 -11.83 -11.97
CA GLU A 353 1.73 -11.83 -13.22
C GLU A 353 3.09 -12.55 -13.14
N ILE A 354 3.66 -12.77 -11.95
CA ILE A 354 4.95 -13.48 -11.79
C ILE A 354 4.83 -15.00 -11.66
N LEU A 355 3.61 -15.54 -11.68
CA LEU A 355 3.39 -16.98 -11.67
C LEU A 355 3.92 -17.61 -12.96
N SER A 356 4.59 -18.76 -12.85
CA SER A 356 5.14 -19.46 -14.03
C SER A 356 4.05 -20.12 -14.87
N LYS A 357 2.89 -20.43 -14.27
CA LYS A 357 1.73 -21.00 -14.95
C LYS A 357 0.62 -19.97 -15.15
N THR A 358 -0.17 -20.18 -16.21
CA THR A 358 -1.31 -19.33 -16.56
C THR A 358 -2.66 -20.02 -16.37
N GLY A 359 -3.75 -19.27 -16.46
CA GLY A 359 -5.12 -19.80 -16.43
C GLY A 359 -5.65 -20.12 -15.03
N TYR A 360 -5.02 -19.58 -13.98
CA TYR A 360 -5.56 -19.68 -12.62
C TYR A 360 -6.89 -18.97 -12.51
N ASN A 361 -7.94 -19.70 -12.12
CA ASN A 361 -9.27 -19.17 -11.90
C ASN A 361 -9.89 -19.73 -10.63
N TYR A 362 -10.15 -18.87 -9.65
CA TYR A 362 -10.86 -19.21 -8.44
C TYR A 362 -12.05 -18.29 -8.24
N ALA A 363 -13.26 -18.87 -8.20
CA ALA A 363 -14.50 -18.11 -8.03
C ALA A 363 -14.67 -16.93 -9.03
N GLY A 364 -14.20 -17.11 -10.27
CA GLY A 364 -14.27 -16.10 -11.32
C GLY A 364 -13.15 -15.06 -11.30
N ILE A 365 -12.20 -15.16 -10.35
CA ILE A 365 -11.04 -14.28 -10.27
C ILE A 365 -9.89 -14.93 -11.05
N ALA A 366 -9.38 -14.24 -12.06
CA ALA A 366 -8.21 -14.64 -12.85
C ALA A 366 -6.94 -14.11 -12.17
N PHE A 367 -6.17 -14.97 -11.50
CA PHE A 367 -5.02 -14.48 -10.71
C PHE A 367 -3.93 -13.85 -11.57
N ASN A 368 -3.68 -14.39 -12.77
CA ASN A 368 -2.64 -13.90 -13.65
C ASN A 368 -2.85 -12.45 -14.16
N GLU A 369 -4.03 -11.86 -13.94
CA GLU A 369 -4.33 -10.45 -14.28
C GLU A 369 -3.98 -9.49 -13.13
N THR A 370 -3.69 -10.00 -11.94
CA THR A 370 -3.37 -9.19 -10.76
C THR A 370 -1.97 -8.58 -10.86
N THR A 371 -1.91 -7.26 -10.66
CA THR A 371 -0.69 -6.46 -10.67
C THR A 371 -0.33 -6.01 -9.25
N TYR A 372 0.79 -6.51 -8.72
CA TYR A 372 1.22 -6.25 -7.35
C TYR A 372 2.12 -5.01 -7.28
N PRO A 373 1.85 -4.03 -6.40
CA PRO A 373 2.49 -2.71 -6.45
C PRO A 373 3.90 -2.65 -5.84
N MET A 374 4.46 -3.77 -5.37
CA MET A 374 5.77 -3.82 -4.71
C MET A 374 6.53 -5.10 -5.07
N ASP A 375 7.75 -5.25 -4.56
CA ASP A 375 8.46 -6.52 -4.68
C ASP A 375 7.78 -7.62 -3.84
N HIS A 376 7.36 -8.72 -4.47
CA HIS A 376 6.75 -9.90 -3.84
C HIS A 376 7.59 -10.52 -2.72
N ARG A 377 8.91 -10.31 -2.73
CA ARG A 377 9.83 -10.78 -1.69
C ARG A 377 9.75 -9.95 -0.40
N ASN A 378 9.01 -8.85 -0.39
CA ASN A 378 8.75 -8.06 0.81
C ASN A 378 7.73 -8.74 1.74
N CYS A 379 8.11 -9.90 2.31
CA CYS A 379 7.21 -10.72 3.14
C CYS A 379 6.67 -9.95 4.34
N VAL A 380 7.47 -9.04 4.91
CA VAL A 380 7.12 -8.27 6.12
C VAL A 380 5.99 -7.26 5.93
N GLN A 381 5.59 -6.99 4.69
CA GLN A 381 4.36 -6.23 4.41
C GLN A 381 3.15 -6.91 5.06
N CYS A 382 3.02 -8.22 4.86
CA CYS A 382 1.90 -9.02 5.36
C CYS A 382 2.28 -9.81 6.63
N HIS A 383 3.55 -10.15 6.79
CA HIS A 383 4.07 -11.05 7.82
C HIS A 383 5.05 -10.35 8.76
N ASP A 384 4.53 -9.77 9.84
CA ASP A 384 5.34 -9.01 10.79
C ASP A 384 5.14 -9.56 12.22
N GLY A 385 6.22 -10.11 12.79
CA GLY A 385 6.26 -10.62 14.16
C GLY A 385 6.00 -9.55 15.22
N SER A 386 6.17 -8.26 14.90
CA SER A 386 5.80 -7.15 15.78
C SER A 386 4.31 -6.82 15.74
N LYS A 387 3.62 -7.11 14.62
CA LYS A 387 2.17 -6.90 14.46
C LYS A 387 1.35 -8.12 14.90
N SER A 388 1.92 -9.32 14.80
CA SER A 388 1.24 -10.57 15.18
C SER A 388 2.19 -11.55 15.87
N ALA A 389 1.71 -12.21 16.93
CA ALA A 389 2.50 -13.17 17.73
C ALA A 389 3.09 -14.32 16.89
N GLN A 390 2.44 -14.68 15.78
CA GLN A 390 2.93 -15.71 14.85
C GLN A 390 3.21 -15.14 13.45
N GLY A 391 3.47 -13.83 13.37
CA GLY A 391 3.82 -13.12 12.15
C GLY A 391 5.03 -13.73 11.45
N ASP A 392 6.03 -14.19 12.22
CA ASP A 392 7.28 -14.77 11.71
C ASP A 392 7.18 -16.22 11.22
N ARG A 393 5.99 -16.84 11.24
CA ARG A 393 5.83 -18.24 10.80
C ARG A 393 6.15 -18.48 9.33
N TRP A 394 6.11 -17.44 8.50
CA TRP A 394 6.49 -17.52 7.08
C TRP A 394 7.93 -18.02 6.87
N LYS A 395 8.85 -17.69 7.79
CA LYS A 395 10.26 -18.12 7.73
C LYS A 395 10.56 -19.31 8.64
N THR A 396 9.79 -19.56 9.70
CA THR A 396 10.09 -20.65 10.64
C THR A 396 9.40 -21.97 10.31
N ASN A 397 8.37 -21.96 9.46
CA ASN A 397 7.60 -23.15 9.10
C ASN A 397 7.36 -23.22 7.57
N PRO A 398 8.43 -23.43 6.77
CA PRO A 398 8.28 -23.64 5.34
C PRO A 398 7.48 -24.91 5.05
N GLY A 399 6.64 -24.89 4.03
CA GLY A 399 5.83 -26.04 3.64
C GLY A 399 5.25 -25.87 2.23
N ARG A 400 5.05 -26.98 1.53
CA ARG A 400 4.71 -27.00 0.10
C ARG A 400 3.44 -26.21 -0.22
N ASN A 401 2.50 -26.18 0.72
CA ASN A 401 1.24 -25.45 0.60
C ASN A 401 1.41 -23.92 0.54
N ALA A 402 2.42 -23.35 1.20
CA ALA A 402 2.68 -21.91 1.15
C ALA A 402 3.70 -21.58 0.05
N CYS A 403 4.77 -22.37 -0.06
CA CYS A 403 5.86 -22.14 -1.01
C CYS A 403 5.39 -22.35 -2.46
N GLY A 404 4.66 -23.45 -2.72
CA GLY A 404 4.19 -23.80 -4.06
C GLY A 404 3.10 -22.86 -4.61
N ALA A 405 2.61 -21.92 -3.78
CA ALA A 405 1.67 -20.89 -4.20
C ALA A 405 2.35 -19.85 -5.11
N CYS A 406 3.58 -19.44 -4.81
CA CYS A 406 4.38 -18.58 -5.69
C CYS A 406 5.34 -19.40 -6.57
N HIS A 407 5.99 -20.42 -5.99
CA HIS A 407 6.90 -21.31 -6.72
C HIS A 407 6.14 -22.42 -7.43
N ASP A 408 5.28 -22.04 -8.36
CA ASP A 408 4.28 -22.90 -8.98
C ASP A 408 4.82 -23.77 -10.15
N SER A 409 6.08 -23.57 -10.51
CA SER A 409 6.83 -24.41 -11.46
C SER A 409 7.43 -25.66 -10.81
N ILE A 410 7.44 -25.77 -9.48
CA ILE A 410 8.00 -26.91 -8.76
C ILE A 410 7.06 -28.13 -8.88
N ASP A 411 7.65 -29.27 -9.27
CA ASP A 411 7.03 -30.58 -9.08
C ASP A 411 7.61 -31.24 -7.83
N TRP A 412 6.84 -31.24 -6.75
CA TRP A 412 7.27 -31.80 -5.46
C TRP A 412 7.43 -33.32 -5.48
N VAL A 413 6.74 -34.03 -6.37
CA VAL A 413 6.80 -35.49 -6.45
C VAL A 413 8.04 -35.94 -7.22
N LEU A 414 8.30 -35.31 -8.36
CA LEU A 414 9.45 -35.64 -9.21
C LEU A 414 10.73 -34.91 -8.79
N GLY A 415 10.63 -33.80 -8.06
CA GLY A 415 11.75 -32.92 -7.74
C GLY A 415 12.15 -32.00 -8.90
N THR A 416 11.38 -31.96 -9.98
CA THR A 416 11.65 -31.07 -11.10
C THR A 416 11.53 -29.62 -10.65
N ASN A 417 12.50 -28.78 -11.05
CA ASN A 417 12.64 -27.38 -10.61
C ASN A 417 12.84 -27.19 -9.10
N HIS A 418 13.16 -28.25 -8.36
CA HIS A 418 13.55 -28.19 -6.95
C HIS A 418 14.95 -28.81 -6.78
N PRO A 419 16.01 -28.00 -6.60
CA PRO A 419 17.39 -28.51 -6.50
C PRO A 419 17.61 -29.56 -5.40
N GLY A 420 16.78 -29.55 -4.35
CA GLY A 420 16.79 -30.55 -3.28
C GLY A 420 16.18 -31.90 -3.65
N GLY A 421 15.68 -32.08 -4.87
CA GLY A 421 15.01 -33.30 -5.33
C GLY A 421 13.55 -33.37 -4.91
N SER A 422 12.99 -34.57 -4.83
CA SER A 422 11.58 -34.78 -4.46
C SER A 422 11.33 -34.49 -2.98
N ALA A 423 10.13 -33.99 -2.65
CA ALA A 423 9.66 -33.73 -1.30
C ALA A 423 8.20 -34.17 -1.14
N SER A 424 7.99 -35.33 -0.51
CA SER A 424 6.66 -35.93 -0.30
C SER A 424 5.96 -35.45 0.98
N ASP A 425 6.70 -34.86 1.92
CA ASP A 425 6.20 -34.22 3.14
C ASP A 425 6.91 -32.89 3.44
N ASP A 426 6.42 -32.16 4.45
CA ASP A 426 6.93 -30.84 4.84
C ASP A 426 7.94 -30.93 6.01
N LYS A 427 8.18 -32.14 6.55
CA LYS A 427 8.92 -32.35 7.82
C LYS A 427 10.38 -31.91 7.75
N TYR A 428 10.98 -32.03 6.57
CA TYR A 428 12.41 -31.81 6.36
C TYR A 428 12.72 -30.45 5.71
N CYS A 429 11.69 -29.65 5.37
CA CYS A 429 11.88 -28.38 4.67
C CYS A 429 12.83 -27.44 5.43
N SER A 430 12.68 -27.32 6.76
CA SER A 430 13.50 -26.40 7.57
C SER A 430 14.96 -26.85 7.74
N GLN A 431 15.32 -28.07 7.33
CA GLN A 431 16.71 -28.54 7.37
C GLN A 431 17.54 -27.92 6.24
N CYS A 432 16.92 -27.65 5.09
CA CYS A 432 17.55 -27.00 3.94
C CYS A 432 17.15 -25.52 3.81
N HIS A 433 15.94 -25.17 4.27
CA HIS A 433 15.42 -23.81 4.26
C HIS A 433 15.33 -23.26 5.68
N SER A 434 16.47 -22.83 6.21
CA SER A 434 16.50 -22.22 7.54
C SER A 434 15.74 -20.88 7.54
N ALA A 435 15.24 -20.47 8.71
CA ALA A 435 14.57 -19.17 8.85
C ALA A 435 15.48 -17.99 8.45
N SER A 436 16.80 -18.14 8.67
CA SER A 436 17.78 -17.16 8.22
C SER A 436 17.87 -17.13 6.71
N ASP A 437 18.08 -18.29 6.07
CA ASP A 437 18.26 -18.34 4.61
C ASP A 437 17.00 -17.89 3.86
N ILE A 438 15.82 -18.29 4.34
CA ILE A 438 14.55 -17.82 3.79
C ILE A 438 14.50 -16.28 3.80
N ALA A 439 14.87 -15.64 4.91
CA ALA A 439 14.73 -14.20 5.06
C ALA A 439 15.86 -13.40 4.39
N THR A 440 17.11 -13.87 4.49
CA THR A 440 18.30 -13.08 4.16
C THR A 440 19.07 -13.56 2.94
N VAL A 441 18.66 -14.69 2.33
CA VAL A 441 19.29 -15.23 1.12
C VAL A 441 18.27 -15.35 0.00
N TYR A 442 17.17 -16.07 0.24
CA TYR A 442 16.20 -16.41 -0.81
C TYR A 442 15.17 -15.29 -1.08
N HIS A 443 14.69 -14.60 -0.05
CA HIS A 443 13.68 -13.54 -0.17
C HIS A 443 14.24 -12.14 0.12
N VAL A 444 15.47 -11.88 -0.30
CA VAL A 444 16.00 -10.50 -0.33
C VAL A 444 15.42 -9.78 -1.56
N ALA A 445 14.75 -8.65 -1.33
CA ALA A 445 14.08 -7.88 -2.38
C ALA A 445 15.09 -7.08 -3.22
N VAL A 446 15.76 -7.79 -4.14
CA VAL A 446 16.75 -7.22 -5.06
C VAL A 446 16.36 -7.48 -6.51
N VAL A 447 16.15 -6.40 -7.26
CA VAL A 447 15.80 -6.46 -8.67
C VAL A 447 17.07 -6.56 -9.52
N PRO A 448 17.20 -7.53 -10.42
CA PRO A 448 18.38 -7.67 -11.27
C PRO A 448 18.49 -6.52 -12.29
N PRO A 449 19.69 -6.27 -12.85
CA PRO A 449 19.86 -5.37 -13.99
C PRO A 449 18.85 -5.67 -15.10
N ASN A 450 18.22 -4.64 -15.64
CA ASN A 450 17.24 -4.80 -16.70
C ASN A 450 17.95 -5.27 -17.98
N PRO A 451 17.55 -6.38 -18.62
CA PRO A 451 18.25 -6.90 -19.80
C PRO A 451 18.19 -5.96 -21.02
N ASN A 452 17.18 -5.07 -21.09
CA ASN A 452 16.99 -4.10 -22.17
C ASN A 452 17.67 -2.74 -21.89
N ASN A 453 18.53 -2.65 -20.88
CA ASN A 453 19.23 -1.42 -20.57
C ASN A 453 20.28 -1.07 -21.64
N THR A 454 20.50 0.22 -21.87
CA THR A 454 21.32 0.70 -23.00
C THR A 454 22.79 0.26 -22.95
N TRP A 455 23.35 -0.01 -21.77
CA TRP A 455 24.73 -0.49 -21.65
C TRP A 455 24.90 -1.99 -21.93
N LEU A 456 23.79 -2.75 -22.05
CA LEU A 456 23.77 -4.12 -22.56
C LEU A 456 23.44 -4.19 -24.06
N GLY A 457 23.37 -3.06 -24.76
CA GLY A 457 22.97 -2.99 -26.16
C GLY A 457 21.46 -2.84 -26.38
N GLY A 458 20.68 -2.65 -25.30
CA GLY A 458 19.27 -2.27 -25.40
C GLY A 458 19.07 -0.79 -25.77
N THR A 459 17.82 -0.36 -25.88
CA THR A 459 17.46 1.01 -26.27
C THR A 459 17.02 1.88 -25.09
N ASN A 460 16.79 1.30 -23.91
CA ASN A 460 16.26 2.04 -22.77
C ASN A 460 17.38 2.58 -21.87
N ALA A 461 17.53 3.91 -21.83
CA ALA A 461 18.50 4.60 -20.98
C ALA A 461 17.99 4.88 -19.56
N ASN A 462 16.71 4.58 -19.26
CA ASN A 462 16.05 4.89 -17.98
C ASN A 462 15.87 3.67 -17.08
N THR A 463 16.41 2.51 -17.45
CA THR A 463 16.33 1.29 -16.63
C THR A 463 17.56 1.12 -15.74
N ASN A 464 17.54 0.14 -14.84
CA ASN A 464 18.68 -0.16 -13.97
C ASN A 464 19.72 -1.02 -14.67
N ALA A 465 20.99 -0.64 -14.53
CA ALA A 465 22.17 -1.43 -14.93
C ALA A 465 22.82 -2.17 -13.75
N SER A 466 22.48 -1.76 -12.53
CA SER A 466 22.87 -2.42 -11.28
C SER A 466 21.72 -3.27 -10.74
N TYR A 467 22.05 -4.13 -9.78
CA TYR A 467 21.06 -4.71 -8.91
C TYR A 467 20.47 -3.62 -8.01
N VAL A 468 19.16 -3.59 -7.80
CA VAL A 468 18.49 -2.53 -7.02
C VAL A 468 17.82 -3.14 -5.80
N ALA A 469 18.21 -2.68 -4.61
CA ALA A 469 17.60 -3.07 -3.33
C ALA A 469 16.88 -1.88 -2.69
N GLY A 470 15.56 -1.82 -2.86
CA GLY A 470 14.72 -0.72 -2.36
C GLY A 470 14.24 -0.92 -0.90
N ILE A 471 14.11 -2.17 -0.45
CA ILE A 471 13.57 -2.50 0.87
C ILE A 471 14.69 -2.44 1.91
N THR A 472 14.88 -1.27 2.52
CA THR A 472 16.04 -1.04 3.42
C THR A 472 16.01 -1.82 4.73
N SER A 473 14.89 -2.45 5.08
CA SER A 473 14.79 -3.37 6.23
C SER A 473 15.34 -4.78 5.93
N ASN A 474 15.55 -5.12 4.66
CA ASN A 474 16.06 -6.41 4.21
C ASN A 474 17.09 -6.22 3.07
N LEU A 475 18.24 -5.64 3.42
CA LEU A 475 19.34 -5.45 2.46
C LEU A 475 20.29 -6.66 2.46
N PRO A 476 20.95 -6.94 1.32
CA PRO A 476 22.03 -7.92 1.29
C PRO A 476 23.15 -7.61 2.30
N ALA A 477 23.80 -8.65 2.82
CA ALA A 477 24.92 -8.49 3.74
C ALA A 477 26.05 -7.67 3.10
N GLY A 478 26.56 -6.66 3.82
CA GLY A 478 27.60 -5.75 3.33
C GLY A 478 27.10 -4.62 2.42
N ALA A 479 25.80 -4.57 2.12
CA ALA A 479 25.20 -3.42 1.45
C ALA A 479 25.20 -2.20 2.37
N ILE A 480 25.65 -1.07 1.84
CA ILE A 480 25.67 0.23 2.52
C ILE A 480 24.43 1.00 2.08
N LYS A 481 23.79 1.72 3.00
CA LYS A 481 22.67 2.64 2.73
C LYS A 481 23.19 4.08 2.57
N PRO A 482 23.31 4.61 1.34
CA PRO A 482 23.68 6.00 1.13
C PRO A 482 22.51 6.92 1.49
N THR A 483 22.81 8.06 2.11
CA THR A 483 21.86 9.14 2.33
C THR A 483 22.55 10.51 2.18
N TRP A 484 21.75 11.56 2.04
CA TRP A 484 22.23 12.92 1.83
C TRP A 484 21.81 13.81 2.98
N ASP A 485 22.71 14.68 3.43
CA ASP A 485 22.40 15.76 4.35
C ASP A 485 22.64 17.10 3.65
N LEU A 486 21.54 17.71 3.20
CA LEU A 486 21.55 19.04 2.58
C LEU A 486 21.35 20.07 3.71
N LYS A 487 22.40 20.82 4.05
CA LYS A 487 22.38 21.85 5.10
C LYS A 487 21.65 23.10 4.66
N SER A 488 21.98 23.61 3.48
CA SER A 488 21.36 24.81 2.92
C SER A 488 21.38 24.83 1.40
N PHE A 489 20.42 25.55 0.85
CA PHE A 489 20.36 25.91 -0.56
C PHE A 489 20.15 27.42 -0.66
N THR A 490 20.96 28.11 -1.48
CA THR A 490 20.96 29.57 -1.65
C THR A 490 21.32 29.96 -3.08
N LEU A 491 21.13 31.23 -3.44
CA LEU A 491 21.75 31.82 -4.63
C LEU A 491 22.89 32.75 -4.21
N ASN A 492 24.02 32.67 -4.92
CA ASN A 492 25.12 33.62 -4.76
C ASN A 492 24.79 34.98 -5.41
N ALA A 493 25.68 35.96 -5.30
CA ALA A 493 25.50 37.31 -5.87
C ALA A 493 25.27 37.33 -7.39
N SER A 494 25.75 36.30 -8.10
CA SER A 494 25.55 36.13 -9.56
C SER A 494 24.25 35.39 -9.90
N SER A 495 23.36 35.16 -8.93
CA SER A 495 22.13 34.35 -9.07
C SER A 495 22.39 32.89 -9.45
N GLN A 496 23.54 32.34 -9.08
CA GLN A 496 23.89 30.95 -9.32
C GLN A 496 23.49 30.07 -8.13
N PRO A 497 22.96 28.85 -8.35
CA PRO A 497 22.64 27.89 -7.30
C PRO A 497 23.85 27.48 -6.46
N VAL A 498 23.71 27.52 -5.13
CA VAL A 498 24.73 27.09 -4.15
C VAL A 498 24.12 26.12 -3.15
N PHE A 499 24.78 24.97 -2.97
CA PHE A 499 24.37 23.89 -2.09
C PHE A 499 25.45 23.66 -1.04
N VAL A 500 25.07 23.56 0.23
CA VAL A 500 25.96 23.12 1.31
C VAL A 500 25.47 21.77 1.81
N PHE A 501 26.29 20.73 1.70
CA PHE A 501 25.83 19.35 1.87
C PHE A 501 26.95 18.41 2.32
N ARG A 502 26.57 17.21 2.77
CA ARG A 502 27.48 16.08 2.94
C ARG A 502 26.77 14.79 2.57
N PHE A 503 27.54 13.77 2.20
CA PHE A 503 27.00 12.44 1.96
C PHE A 503 27.27 11.54 3.17
N LEU A 504 26.37 10.59 3.37
CA LEU A 504 26.40 9.67 4.49
C LEU A 504 26.35 8.23 4.00
N GLN A 505 27.08 7.34 4.67
CA GLN A 505 27.00 5.89 4.55
C GLN A 505 26.46 5.33 5.86
N ASP A 506 25.31 4.66 5.84
CA ASP A 506 24.64 4.14 7.05
C ASP A 506 24.43 5.20 8.14
N GLY A 507 24.11 6.42 7.70
CA GLY A 507 23.91 7.58 8.56
C GLY A 507 25.19 8.24 9.09
N GLN A 508 26.37 7.71 8.75
CA GLN A 508 27.66 8.25 9.16
C GLN A 508 28.30 9.11 8.06
N ARG A 509 29.02 10.17 8.47
CA ARG A 509 29.77 11.04 7.55
C ARG A 509 30.75 10.22 6.72
N ALA A 510 30.72 10.42 5.40
CA ALA A 510 31.65 9.81 4.47
C ALA A 510 32.22 10.87 3.51
N ASP A 511 33.47 11.27 3.77
CA ASP A 511 34.17 12.30 2.99
C ASP A 511 34.58 11.79 1.61
N PHE A 512 34.79 12.72 0.68
CA PHE A 512 35.17 12.42 -0.69
C PHE A 512 36.68 12.24 -0.86
N ASN A 513 37.06 11.28 -1.68
CA ASN A 513 38.42 11.16 -2.21
C ASN A 513 38.85 12.44 -2.95
N THR A 514 40.15 12.68 -3.01
CA THR A 514 40.74 13.65 -3.94
C THR A 514 40.85 13.00 -5.32
N TYR A 515 40.28 13.65 -6.34
CA TYR A 515 40.32 13.12 -7.71
C TYR A 515 41.77 13.00 -8.23
N SER A 516 42.07 11.86 -8.85
CA SER A 516 43.28 11.65 -9.65
C SER A 516 42.97 10.73 -10.81
N ALA A 517 43.33 11.14 -12.03
CA ALA A 517 43.08 10.36 -13.25
C ALA A 517 43.78 8.99 -13.27
N THR A 518 44.88 8.84 -12.52
CA THR A 518 45.67 7.59 -12.43
C THR A 518 45.50 6.86 -11.09
N GLY A 519 44.77 7.45 -10.14
CA GLY A 519 44.57 6.92 -8.80
C GLY A 519 43.10 6.76 -8.45
N LYS A 520 42.53 7.74 -7.74
CA LYS A 520 41.12 7.74 -7.32
C LYS A 520 40.24 8.38 -8.38
N THR A 521 39.57 7.56 -9.17
CA THR A 521 38.63 7.98 -10.24
C THR A 521 37.16 8.06 -9.78
N GLU A 522 36.88 7.66 -8.54
CA GLU A 522 35.58 7.71 -7.89
C GLU A 522 35.68 8.45 -6.54
N PHE A 523 34.63 9.17 -6.17
CA PHE A 523 34.63 9.99 -4.95
C PHE A 523 34.55 9.16 -3.66
N TRP A 524 34.13 7.89 -3.75
CA TRP A 524 34.18 6.93 -2.66
C TRP A 524 34.78 5.61 -3.13
N ASP A 525 35.51 4.97 -2.23
CA ASP A 525 36.07 3.64 -2.47
C ASP A 525 34.95 2.59 -2.55
N ASN A 526 35.09 1.63 -3.46
CA ASN A 526 34.10 0.58 -3.72
C ASN A 526 32.73 1.08 -4.22
N PHE A 527 32.68 2.30 -4.73
CA PHE A 527 31.50 2.86 -5.37
C PHE A 527 31.83 3.37 -6.77
N VAL A 528 30.83 3.35 -7.64
CA VAL A 528 30.85 4.01 -8.94
C VAL A 528 29.60 4.86 -9.11
N GLY A 529 29.70 5.90 -9.93
CA GLY A 529 28.56 6.75 -10.24
C GLY A 529 28.29 7.79 -9.14
N GLY A 530 27.09 8.36 -9.09
CA GLY A 530 26.72 9.38 -8.10
C GLY A 530 25.30 9.91 -8.28
N PRO A 531 24.85 10.85 -7.43
CA PRO A 531 23.59 11.54 -7.62
C PRO A 531 23.74 12.78 -8.52
N SER A 532 22.62 13.35 -8.92
CA SER A 532 22.52 14.69 -9.48
C SER A 532 22.14 15.72 -8.40
N PHE A 533 22.62 16.94 -8.59
CA PHE A 533 22.10 18.13 -7.92
C PHE A 533 21.12 18.78 -8.88
N TYR A 534 19.98 19.22 -8.39
CA TYR A 534 18.93 19.80 -9.22
C TYR A 534 18.35 21.06 -8.60
N VAL A 535 17.79 21.90 -9.46
CA VAL A 535 16.99 23.05 -9.09
C VAL A 535 15.68 22.99 -9.87
N ALA A 536 14.55 23.15 -9.19
CA ALA A 536 13.23 23.31 -9.77
C ALA A 536 12.68 24.70 -9.43
N MET A 537 11.98 25.32 -10.38
CA MET A 537 11.41 26.66 -10.22
C MET A 537 10.20 26.87 -11.13
N ALA A 538 9.44 27.91 -10.85
CA ALA A 538 8.42 28.43 -11.75
C ALA A 538 8.92 29.72 -12.42
N LEU A 539 8.85 29.76 -13.74
CA LEU A 539 9.06 30.93 -14.58
C LEU A 539 7.71 31.40 -15.14
N PRO A 540 7.56 32.67 -15.52
CA PRO A 540 6.34 33.15 -16.15
C PRO A 540 5.96 32.31 -17.37
N GLN A 541 4.67 32.04 -17.53
CA GLN A 541 4.15 31.24 -18.63
C GLN A 541 2.68 31.61 -18.87
N ASP A 542 2.24 31.64 -20.12
CA ASP A 542 0.83 31.87 -20.50
C ASP A 542 0.23 33.16 -19.90
N GLY A 543 1.05 34.19 -19.73
CA GLY A 543 0.65 35.47 -19.09
C GLY A 543 0.57 35.44 -17.57
N ILE A 544 0.85 34.31 -16.91
CA ILE A 544 0.91 34.18 -15.45
C ILE A 544 2.32 34.53 -14.98
N ALA A 545 2.46 35.64 -14.25
CA ALA A 545 3.75 36.13 -13.78
C ALA A 545 4.39 35.24 -12.70
N THR A 546 3.57 34.66 -11.81
CA THR A 546 4.03 33.81 -10.70
C THR A 546 3.22 32.51 -10.66
N PRO A 547 3.54 31.53 -11.53
CA PRO A 547 2.80 30.28 -11.55
C PRO A 547 2.89 29.49 -10.25
N ALA A 548 1.84 28.72 -9.96
CA ALA A 548 1.78 27.85 -8.79
C ALA A 548 2.36 26.44 -9.03
N ASP A 549 2.82 26.14 -10.24
CA ASP A 549 3.44 24.87 -10.60
C ASP A 549 4.84 25.08 -11.19
N TYR A 550 5.74 24.13 -10.95
CA TYR A 550 7.06 24.14 -11.58
C TYR A 550 6.91 23.96 -13.09
N ASN A 551 7.70 24.70 -13.85
CA ASN A 551 7.79 24.58 -15.31
C ASN A 551 9.23 24.70 -15.83
N ALA A 552 10.22 24.81 -14.93
CA ALA A 552 11.62 24.94 -15.28
C ALA A 552 12.50 24.15 -14.28
N THR A 553 13.52 23.48 -14.82
CA THR A 553 14.51 22.75 -14.02
C THR A 553 15.91 22.88 -14.61
N ALA A 554 16.92 22.83 -13.74
CA ALA A 554 18.31 22.63 -14.12
C ALA A 554 18.94 21.56 -13.24
N SER A 555 20.00 20.92 -13.72
CA SER A 555 20.73 19.93 -12.95
C SER A 555 22.19 19.83 -13.33
N THR A 556 23.01 19.38 -12.40
CA THR A 556 24.37 18.93 -12.65
C THR A 556 24.61 17.56 -12.05
N TYR A 557 25.48 16.77 -12.68
CA TYR A 557 25.85 15.46 -12.19
C TYR A 557 27.07 15.58 -11.27
N PHE A 558 26.92 15.15 -10.00
CA PHE A 558 27.90 15.43 -8.95
C PHE A 558 29.31 14.95 -9.31
N LYS A 559 29.44 13.73 -9.84
CA LYS A 559 30.74 13.16 -10.20
C LYS A 559 31.50 14.02 -11.21
N ASN A 560 30.80 14.63 -12.17
CA ASN A 560 31.42 15.49 -13.17
C ASN A 560 31.86 16.83 -12.59
N VAL A 561 31.17 17.33 -11.56
CA VAL A 561 31.60 18.53 -10.82
C VAL A 561 32.83 18.20 -9.97
N TRP A 562 32.79 17.07 -9.26
CA TRP A 562 33.88 16.61 -8.39
C TRP A 562 35.20 16.39 -9.15
N ASN A 563 35.16 15.81 -10.35
CA ASN A 563 36.36 15.60 -11.17
C ASN A 563 36.68 16.76 -12.13
N GLY A 564 35.93 17.87 -12.09
CA GLY A 564 36.16 19.06 -12.90
C GLY A 564 35.83 18.93 -14.39
N THR A 565 35.06 17.91 -14.81
CA THR A 565 34.69 17.68 -16.23
C THR A 565 33.32 18.22 -16.62
N ALA A 566 32.55 18.76 -15.66
CA ALA A 566 31.24 19.34 -15.94
C ALA A 566 31.35 20.63 -16.78
N THR A 567 30.58 20.72 -17.87
CA THR A 567 30.59 21.85 -18.82
C THR A 567 29.19 22.36 -19.15
N GLY A 568 29.10 23.49 -19.84
CA GLY A 568 27.82 24.07 -20.27
C GLY A 568 26.90 24.37 -19.09
N THR A 569 25.60 24.07 -19.23
CA THR A 569 24.61 24.23 -18.16
C THR A 569 24.80 23.25 -16.99
N ALA A 570 25.62 22.21 -17.16
CA ALA A 570 26.00 21.31 -16.06
C ALA A 570 27.24 21.80 -15.30
N ALA A 571 27.95 22.84 -15.76
CA ALA A 571 29.18 23.30 -15.12
C ALA A 571 28.97 23.70 -13.64
N GLY A 572 29.96 23.40 -12.81
CA GLY A 572 29.95 23.74 -11.40
C GLY A 572 31.31 23.64 -10.75
N THR A 573 31.41 24.15 -9.52
CA THR A 573 32.61 24.09 -8.68
C THR A 573 32.27 23.45 -7.34
N LEU A 574 33.25 22.75 -6.75
CA LEU A 574 33.14 22.12 -5.43
C LEU A 574 34.25 22.64 -4.51
N THR A 575 33.90 23.02 -3.28
CA THR A 575 34.84 23.38 -2.22
C THR A 575 34.50 22.66 -0.91
N GLY A 576 35.45 22.62 0.03
CA GLY A 576 35.31 21.90 1.31
C GLY A 576 36.06 20.56 1.33
N PRO A 577 35.81 19.71 2.35
CA PRO A 577 34.79 19.90 3.38
C PRO A 577 35.17 20.97 4.41
N ASP A 578 34.18 21.57 5.07
CA ASP A 578 34.38 22.34 6.30
C ASP A 578 34.74 21.40 7.49
N THR A 579 34.95 21.96 8.68
CA THR A 579 35.29 21.17 9.89
C THR A 579 34.23 20.13 10.27
N ASN A 580 32.97 20.33 9.86
CA ASN A 580 31.84 19.44 10.12
C ASN A 580 31.57 18.46 8.95
N GLY A 581 32.37 18.50 7.89
CA GLY A 581 32.24 17.60 6.73
C GLY A 581 31.35 18.14 5.62
N TYR A 582 30.92 19.40 5.67
CA TYR A 582 30.07 19.96 4.62
C TYR A 582 30.89 20.50 3.45
N TYR A 583 30.54 20.07 2.25
CA TYR A 583 31.01 20.60 0.99
C TYR A 583 30.08 21.68 0.47
N THR A 584 30.62 22.61 -0.33
CA THR A 584 29.85 23.62 -1.04
C THR A 584 29.95 23.38 -2.54
N LEU A 585 28.82 23.09 -3.19
CA LEU A 585 28.72 22.99 -4.64
C LEU A 585 28.04 24.25 -5.18
N THR A 586 28.64 24.88 -6.18
CA THR A 586 28.04 26.01 -6.92
C THR A 586 27.82 25.60 -8.37
N MET A 587 26.59 25.72 -8.88
CA MET A 587 26.28 25.47 -10.30
C MET A 587 26.60 26.72 -11.12
N THR A 588 27.81 26.77 -11.68
CA THR A 588 28.32 27.96 -12.39
C THR A 588 27.77 28.10 -13.81
N GLY A 589 27.29 27.01 -14.40
CA GLY A 589 26.69 26.97 -15.74
C GLY A 589 25.26 27.49 -15.82
N VAL A 590 24.64 27.79 -14.66
CA VAL A 590 23.22 28.15 -14.56
C VAL A 590 23.06 29.50 -13.87
N LYS A 591 22.20 30.35 -14.42
CA LYS A 591 21.76 31.59 -13.79
C LYS A 591 20.24 31.55 -13.58
N ILE A 592 19.82 31.71 -12.34
CA ILE A 592 18.39 31.75 -11.99
C ILE A 592 17.84 33.15 -12.30
N PRO A 593 16.77 33.27 -13.12
CA PRO A 593 16.17 34.56 -13.44
C PRO A 593 15.53 35.20 -12.20
N THR A 594 15.54 36.53 -12.13
CA THR A 594 14.84 37.29 -11.09
C THR A 594 13.32 37.22 -11.21
N THR A 595 12.77 36.61 -12.25
CA THR A 595 11.32 36.32 -12.35
C THR A 595 10.96 34.95 -11.80
N ALA A 596 11.95 34.14 -11.43
CA ALA A 596 11.71 32.80 -10.92
C ALA A 596 11.08 32.83 -9.52
N THR A 597 10.16 31.91 -9.27
CA THR A 597 9.53 31.69 -7.96
C THR A 597 9.63 30.23 -7.55
N MET A 598 9.37 29.94 -6.28
CA MET A 598 9.43 28.59 -5.69
C MET A 598 10.80 27.90 -5.86
N VAL A 599 11.89 28.67 -5.99
CA VAL A 599 13.22 28.13 -6.31
C VAL A 599 13.65 27.13 -5.23
N THR A 600 13.73 25.86 -5.65
CA THR A 600 13.96 24.72 -4.77
C THR A 600 15.16 23.93 -5.29
N GLY A 601 16.15 23.73 -4.43
CA GLY A 601 17.35 22.95 -4.74
C GLY A 601 17.35 21.63 -3.99
N GLY A 602 17.81 20.56 -4.63
CA GLY A 602 17.94 19.26 -3.96
C GLY A 602 19.06 18.38 -4.51
N ILE A 603 19.24 17.26 -3.80
CA ILE A 603 20.21 16.20 -4.10
C ILE A 603 19.44 14.92 -4.33
N GLY A 604 19.77 14.25 -5.43
CA GLY A 604 19.34 12.89 -5.70
C GLY A 604 19.11 12.61 -7.19
N TYR A 605 18.73 11.36 -7.46
CA TYR A 605 18.47 10.78 -8.78
C TYR A 605 19.62 10.84 -9.79
N THR A 606 19.51 10.08 -10.87
CA THR A 606 20.29 10.28 -12.09
C THR A 606 19.33 10.34 -13.29
N TYR A 607 19.81 10.90 -14.40
CA TYR A 607 18.96 11.24 -15.55
C TYR A 607 18.85 10.11 -16.57
N GLY A 608 19.93 9.35 -16.78
CA GLY A 608 19.92 8.16 -17.61
C GLY A 608 21.30 7.53 -17.75
N LEU A 609 21.33 6.23 -18.05
CA LEU A 609 22.53 5.43 -18.22
C LEU A 609 23.47 5.98 -19.30
N THR A 610 22.98 6.71 -20.30
CA THR A 610 23.84 7.26 -21.37
C THR A 610 24.88 8.27 -20.89
N SER A 611 24.68 8.91 -19.72
CA SER A 611 25.56 9.99 -19.24
C SER A 611 25.77 10.03 -17.73
N THR A 612 24.86 9.47 -16.92
CA THR A 612 24.89 9.56 -15.46
C THR A 612 24.62 8.20 -14.82
N GLN A 613 25.66 7.56 -14.29
CA GLN A 613 25.53 6.27 -13.62
C GLN A 613 24.95 6.45 -12.20
N PRO A 614 23.88 5.71 -11.83
CA PRO A 614 23.43 5.62 -10.45
C PRO A 614 24.57 5.28 -9.48
N LEU A 615 24.53 5.82 -8.26
CA LEU A 615 25.45 5.41 -7.22
C LEU A 615 25.32 3.90 -6.96
N THR A 616 26.40 3.17 -7.18
CA THR A 616 26.41 1.71 -7.18
C THR A 616 27.62 1.22 -6.39
N GLN A 617 27.39 0.40 -5.37
CA GLN A 617 28.42 -0.28 -4.60
C GLN A 617 28.95 -1.48 -5.38
N THR A 618 30.27 -1.66 -5.44
CA THR A 618 30.91 -2.67 -6.31
C THR A 618 31.44 -3.89 -5.57
N ASN A 619 31.47 -3.86 -4.23
CA ASN A 619 32.07 -4.88 -3.39
C ASN A 619 31.06 -5.70 -2.55
N VAL A 620 29.79 -5.73 -2.96
CA VAL A 620 28.78 -6.57 -2.28
C VAL A 620 28.85 -8.00 -2.83
N ALA A 621 29.05 -8.97 -1.95
CA ALA A 621 29.12 -10.39 -2.32
C ALA A 621 27.84 -10.83 -3.05
N GLY A 622 27.99 -11.58 -4.16
CA GLY A 622 26.88 -12.01 -5.01
C GLY A 622 26.43 -10.99 -6.06
N TYR A 623 26.92 -9.75 -6.01
CA TYR A 623 26.53 -8.67 -6.94
C TYR A 623 27.76 -8.07 -7.64
N ALA A 624 28.56 -8.92 -8.27
CA ALA A 624 29.80 -8.50 -8.92
C ALA A 624 29.55 -7.36 -9.93
N TYR A 625 30.39 -6.33 -9.87
CA TYR A 625 30.39 -5.24 -10.84
C TYR A 625 31.34 -5.56 -12.00
N ASN A 626 30.84 -5.49 -13.22
CA ASN A 626 31.63 -5.71 -14.41
C ASN A 626 32.49 -4.46 -14.73
N VAL A 627 33.80 -4.62 -14.55
CA VAL A 627 34.82 -3.61 -14.87
C VAL A 627 35.17 -3.53 -16.37
N GLU A 628 34.81 -4.54 -17.17
CA GLU A 628 35.08 -4.64 -18.61
C GLU A 628 34.05 -3.86 -19.46
N GLY A 629 33.99 -2.54 -19.23
CA GLY A 629 33.40 -1.57 -20.16
C GLY A 629 31.87 -1.48 -20.22
N LYS A 630 31.13 -2.50 -19.76
CA LYS A 630 29.65 -2.49 -19.78
C LYS A 630 28.99 -1.84 -18.57
N ARG A 631 29.75 -1.54 -17.50
CA ARG A 631 29.26 -0.84 -16.29
C ARG A 631 28.01 -1.49 -15.65
N GLN A 632 27.94 -2.82 -15.71
CA GLN A 632 26.80 -3.63 -15.24
C GLN A 632 27.08 -4.27 -13.88
N GLY A 633 26.02 -4.61 -13.15
CA GLY A 633 26.12 -5.27 -11.86
C GLY A 633 26.43 -4.28 -10.74
N GLY A 634 27.01 -4.76 -9.64
CA GLY A 634 27.04 -3.98 -8.40
C GLY A 634 25.65 -3.81 -7.80
N LEU A 635 25.60 -3.27 -6.57
CA LEU A 635 24.35 -3.06 -5.84
C LEU A 635 24.08 -1.57 -5.64
N SER A 636 22.91 -1.12 -6.07
CA SER A 636 22.37 0.19 -5.75
C SER A 636 21.32 0.06 -4.65
N VAL A 637 21.53 0.78 -3.56
CA VAL A 637 20.50 1.06 -2.55
C VAL A 637 20.02 2.49 -2.81
N PRO A 638 18.82 2.69 -3.42
CA PRO A 638 18.36 4.02 -3.78
C PRO A 638 18.19 4.94 -2.57
N ALA A 639 18.99 5.99 -2.51
CA ALA A 639 18.86 7.03 -1.50
C ALA A 639 17.65 7.92 -1.78
N PRO A 640 16.80 8.21 -0.79
CA PRO A 640 15.71 9.18 -0.94
C PRO A 640 16.23 10.56 -1.32
N ASN A 641 15.42 11.30 -2.08
CA ASN A 641 15.72 12.69 -2.38
C ASN A 641 15.66 13.58 -1.13
N VAL A 642 16.55 14.56 -1.09
CA VAL A 642 16.48 15.69 -0.13
C VAL A 642 16.43 16.99 -0.89
N TYR A 643 15.61 17.92 -0.44
CA TYR A 643 15.48 19.24 -1.05
C TYR A 643 15.23 20.32 0.00
N LYS A 644 15.58 21.56 -0.35
CA LYS A 644 15.32 22.76 0.43
C LYS A 644 14.93 23.90 -0.49
N MET A 645 14.11 24.79 0.04
CA MET A 645 13.87 26.07 -0.59
C MET A 645 15.08 26.99 -0.43
N GLY A 646 15.25 27.92 -1.37
CA GLY A 646 16.31 28.93 -1.28
C GLY A 646 16.15 29.78 -0.01
N ALA A 647 17.21 29.96 0.78
CA ALA A 647 17.11 30.74 2.02
C ALA A 647 16.85 32.24 1.76
N THR A 648 16.02 32.87 2.61
CA THR A 648 15.68 34.31 2.58
C THR A 648 16.87 35.23 2.83
N SER A 649 17.99 34.72 3.36
CA SER A 649 19.20 35.50 3.63
C SER A 649 19.94 35.94 2.36
N SER A 650 19.56 35.44 1.19
CA SER A 650 19.99 36.00 -0.10
C SER A 650 19.09 37.20 -0.43
N THR A 651 19.67 38.39 -0.54
CA THR A 651 18.98 39.62 -0.96
C THR A 651 18.24 39.44 -2.30
N LEU A 652 18.68 38.49 -3.13
CA LEU A 652 18.10 38.14 -4.42
C LEU A 652 16.84 37.27 -4.35
N LEU A 653 16.53 36.67 -3.20
CA LEU A 653 15.40 35.73 -3.04
C LEU A 653 14.27 36.27 -2.14
N SER A 654 14.45 37.41 -1.48
CA SER A 654 13.58 37.87 -0.38
C SER A 654 12.08 38.05 -0.72
N THR A 655 11.69 38.13 -1.99
CA THR A 655 10.28 38.20 -2.45
C THR A 655 9.75 36.91 -3.10
N GLN A 656 10.54 35.82 -3.15
CA GLN A 656 10.34 34.68 -4.09
C GLN A 656 10.26 33.29 -3.44
N VAL A 657 10.16 33.22 -2.11
CA VAL A 657 10.44 32.01 -1.30
C VAL A 657 9.21 31.19 -0.89
N ALA A 658 8.08 31.30 -1.60
CA ALA A 658 6.94 30.46 -1.29
C ALA A 658 7.21 29.00 -1.70
N ALA A 659 6.92 28.04 -0.82
CA ALA A 659 6.98 26.63 -1.17
C ALA A 659 5.90 26.28 -2.18
N ARG A 660 6.21 25.38 -3.12
CA ARG A 660 5.17 24.69 -3.85
C ARG A 660 4.28 23.96 -2.84
N ARG A 661 2.96 24.14 -2.97
CA ARG A 661 1.95 23.49 -2.12
C ARG A 661 2.20 21.98 -2.02
N ALA A 662 2.03 21.41 -0.83
CA ALA A 662 1.99 19.97 -0.63
C ALA A 662 0.65 19.42 -1.12
N ILE A 663 0.69 18.37 -1.94
CA ILE A 663 -0.50 17.72 -2.51
C ILE A 663 -0.54 16.25 -2.10
N VAL A 664 0.61 15.57 -2.14
CA VAL A 664 0.77 14.16 -1.77
C VAL A 664 1.96 14.01 -0.82
N SER A 665 2.08 12.86 -0.17
CA SER A 665 3.25 12.50 0.63
C SER A 665 3.86 11.19 0.15
N ASN A 666 5.19 11.06 0.27
CA ASN A 666 5.87 9.82 -0.10
C ASN A 666 5.46 8.62 0.79
N ALA A 667 5.13 8.89 2.06
CA ALA A 667 4.66 7.87 2.99
C ALA A 667 3.39 7.17 2.48
N LYS A 668 2.42 7.94 1.99
CA LYS A 668 1.17 7.43 1.40
C LYS A 668 1.42 6.55 0.16
N CYS A 669 2.37 6.92 -0.69
CA CYS A 669 2.77 6.07 -1.82
C CYS A 669 3.40 4.75 -1.34
N ASN A 670 4.25 4.82 -0.32
CA ASN A 670 4.97 3.66 0.22
C ASN A 670 4.08 2.75 1.09
N GLU A 671 2.87 3.16 1.49
CA GLU A 671 1.88 2.25 2.09
C GLU A 671 1.56 1.08 1.12
N CYS A 672 1.52 1.35 -0.19
CA CYS A 672 1.35 0.33 -1.23
C CYS A 672 2.67 -0.12 -1.87
N HIS A 673 3.58 0.81 -2.16
CA HIS A 673 4.77 0.50 -2.96
C HIS A 673 5.97 0.00 -2.13
N ALA A 674 5.95 0.19 -0.80
CA ALA A 674 7.05 0.00 0.16
C ALA A 674 8.34 0.80 -0.16
N ALA A 675 8.87 0.66 -1.37
CA ALA A 675 9.87 1.50 -1.99
C ALA A 675 9.38 1.92 -3.39
N LEU A 676 8.82 3.12 -3.47
CA LEU A 676 8.26 3.70 -4.69
C LEU A 676 9.20 3.53 -5.90
N GLY A 677 8.76 2.77 -6.89
CA GLY A 677 9.47 2.53 -8.16
C GLY A 677 10.38 1.31 -8.21
N VAL A 678 10.34 0.46 -7.17
CA VAL A 678 11.03 -0.84 -7.15
C VAL A 678 9.99 -1.96 -7.09
N PHE A 679 9.86 -2.72 -8.17
CA PHE A 679 8.96 -3.87 -8.30
C PHE A 679 9.78 -5.15 -8.54
N THR A 680 9.17 -6.34 -8.46
CA THR A 680 9.92 -7.61 -8.54
C THR A 680 10.77 -7.76 -9.81
N GLU A 681 10.21 -7.42 -10.97
CA GLU A 681 10.90 -7.61 -12.27
C GLU A 681 11.26 -6.29 -12.97
N LYS A 682 10.77 -5.17 -12.43
CA LYS A 682 10.89 -3.86 -13.08
C LYS A 682 11.29 -2.79 -12.07
N VAL A 683 12.05 -1.83 -12.58
CA VAL A 683 12.41 -0.62 -11.86
C VAL A 683 12.32 0.54 -12.83
N TYR A 684 11.55 1.58 -12.52
CA TYR A 684 11.57 2.78 -13.35
C TYR A 684 12.70 3.71 -12.90
N HIS A 685 13.31 4.42 -13.85
CA HIS A 685 14.40 5.38 -13.61
C HIS A 685 15.53 4.84 -12.71
N ALA A 686 15.93 3.60 -12.97
CA ALA A 686 16.94 2.86 -12.20
C ALA A 686 16.68 2.78 -10.67
N GLY A 687 15.43 2.99 -10.24
CA GLY A 687 15.00 2.91 -8.84
C GLY A 687 15.35 4.13 -8.02
N GLN A 688 16.07 5.07 -8.63
CA GLN A 688 16.50 6.25 -7.91
C GLN A 688 15.34 7.23 -7.76
N ARG A 689 14.39 7.35 -8.72
CA ARG A 689 13.28 8.32 -8.68
C ARG A 689 12.12 7.92 -7.75
N ASN A 690 12.40 7.80 -6.46
CA ASN A 690 11.53 7.17 -5.46
C ASN A 690 10.92 8.14 -4.42
N ASP A 691 10.80 9.43 -4.75
CA ASP A 691 10.21 10.45 -3.87
C ASP A 691 9.13 11.24 -4.61
N ALA A 692 7.87 10.96 -4.24
CA ALA A 692 6.69 11.46 -4.94
C ALA A 692 6.64 13.00 -5.10
N PRO A 693 6.99 13.82 -4.09
CA PRO A 693 7.02 15.28 -4.24
C PRO A 693 7.94 15.81 -5.35
N THR A 694 8.94 15.04 -5.78
CA THR A 694 9.94 15.50 -6.75
C THR A 694 9.69 15.02 -8.17
N CYS A 695 8.72 14.12 -8.40
CA CYS A 695 8.33 13.70 -9.75
C CYS A 695 7.94 14.90 -10.63
N VAL A 696 7.25 15.89 -10.05
CA VAL A 696 6.81 17.12 -10.73
C VAL A 696 7.97 17.99 -11.23
N PHE A 697 9.21 17.76 -10.81
CA PHE A 697 10.36 18.48 -11.37
C PHE A 697 10.49 18.17 -12.86
N CYS A 698 10.33 16.89 -13.23
CA CYS A 698 10.40 16.44 -14.64
C CYS A 698 9.01 16.26 -15.26
N HIS A 699 8.06 15.69 -14.51
CA HIS A 699 6.68 15.46 -14.90
C HIS A 699 5.83 16.68 -14.56
N ASN A 700 6.18 17.82 -15.17
CA ASN A 700 5.46 19.08 -15.04
C ASN A 700 4.40 19.24 -16.14
N VAL A 701 3.67 20.35 -16.07
CA VAL A 701 2.58 20.72 -16.98
C VAL A 701 2.96 20.79 -18.45
N ASN A 702 4.25 20.91 -18.79
CA ASN A 702 4.71 21.01 -20.17
C ASN A 702 5.22 19.67 -20.73
N ARG A 703 5.27 18.62 -19.92
CA ARG A 703 5.77 17.32 -20.34
C ARG A 703 4.68 16.55 -21.07
N VAL A 704 4.95 16.23 -22.33
CA VAL A 704 4.04 15.51 -23.24
C VAL A 704 4.76 14.31 -23.87
N ASN A 705 4.04 13.21 -24.07
CA ASN A 705 4.51 12.05 -24.84
C ASN A 705 3.36 11.45 -25.65
N SER A 706 3.55 11.31 -26.96
CA SER A 706 2.59 10.62 -27.86
C SER A 706 1.14 11.11 -27.71
N GLY A 707 0.93 12.41 -27.62
CA GLY A 707 -0.39 13.01 -27.45
C GLY A 707 -0.99 12.87 -26.04
N TRP A 708 -0.23 12.38 -25.07
CA TRP A 708 -0.62 12.35 -23.66
C TRP A 708 0.17 13.39 -22.86
N SER A 709 -0.53 14.11 -21.98
CA SER A 709 0.14 14.83 -20.89
C SER A 709 0.72 13.79 -19.93
N VAL A 710 2.00 13.97 -19.60
CA VAL A 710 2.69 13.18 -18.57
C VAL A 710 3.09 14.07 -17.42
N ASN A 711 2.35 15.16 -17.21
CA ASN A 711 2.31 15.87 -15.94
C ASN A 711 1.89 14.88 -14.84
N ILE A 712 2.51 14.98 -13.66
CA ILE A 712 2.43 13.93 -12.66
C ILE A 712 0.99 13.66 -12.18
N LYS A 713 0.15 14.69 -12.07
CA LYS A 713 -1.26 14.52 -11.67
C LYS A 713 -2.06 13.75 -12.74
N ASP A 714 -1.81 14.05 -14.01
CA ASP A 714 -2.47 13.44 -15.16
C ASP A 714 -2.09 11.94 -15.24
N ALA A 715 -0.79 11.65 -15.17
CA ALA A 715 -0.26 10.30 -15.27
C ALA A 715 -0.66 9.40 -14.09
N ILE A 716 -0.51 9.87 -12.85
CA ILE A 716 -0.82 9.06 -11.65
C ILE A 716 -2.31 8.74 -11.57
N HIS A 717 -3.19 9.69 -11.86
CA HIS A 717 -4.63 9.40 -11.94
C HIS A 717 -4.96 8.45 -13.09
N ALA A 718 -4.30 8.57 -14.24
CA ALA A 718 -4.57 7.70 -15.39
C ALA A 718 -4.12 6.25 -15.16
N ILE A 719 -2.97 6.05 -14.51
CA ILE A 719 -2.44 4.73 -14.15
C ILE A 719 -3.35 4.06 -13.11
N HIS A 720 -3.61 4.72 -11.99
CA HIS A 720 -4.39 4.10 -10.90
C HIS A 720 -5.90 4.09 -11.18
N GLY A 721 -6.38 4.98 -12.07
CA GLY A 721 -7.76 5.01 -12.55
C GLY A 721 -8.03 4.10 -13.74
N ALA A 722 -7.10 3.23 -14.14
CA ALA A 722 -7.17 2.40 -15.33
C ALA A 722 -8.52 1.68 -15.52
N GLY A 723 -9.02 1.02 -14.48
CA GLY A 723 -10.30 0.30 -14.52
C GLY A 723 -11.54 1.20 -14.64
N LYS A 724 -11.42 2.51 -14.38
CA LYS A 724 -12.52 3.48 -14.50
C LYS A 724 -12.54 4.21 -15.84
N ARG A 725 -11.38 4.36 -16.47
CA ARG A 725 -11.24 5.08 -17.75
C ARG A 725 -11.93 4.32 -18.88
N VAL A 726 -12.57 5.07 -19.78
CA VAL A 726 -13.08 4.55 -21.05
C VAL A 726 -11.96 4.47 -22.08
N ASN A 727 -11.05 5.46 -22.11
CA ASN A 727 -9.94 5.47 -23.04
C ASN A 727 -8.67 4.94 -22.37
N LYS A 728 -8.06 3.94 -23.00
CA LYS A 728 -6.88 3.26 -22.49
C LYS A 728 -5.69 4.22 -22.49
N PHE A 729 -5.07 4.37 -21.32
CA PHE A 729 -3.91 5.23 -21.18
C PHE A 729 -2.68 4.53 -21.77
N SER A 730 -2.45 4.77 -23.06
CA SER A 730 -1.45 4.05 -23.86
C SER A 730 -0.04 4.63 -23.74
N TRP A 731 0.23 5.43 -22.72
CA TRP A 731 1.57 5.97 -22.48
C TRP A 731 2.55 4.82 -22.19
N GLU A 732 3.73 4.83 -22.83
CA GLU A 732 4.79 3.80 -22.73
C GLU A 732 4.42 2.37 -23.19
N VAL A 733 3.29 2.14 -23.88
CA VAL A 733 2.99 0.80 -24.43
C VAL A 733 4.06 0.29 -25.38
N SER A 734 4.71 1.18 -26.13
CA SER A 734 5.84 0.81 -27.01
C SER A 734 7.06 0.32 -26.25
N ALA A 735 7.16 0.65 -24.96
CA ALA A 735 8.19 0.14 -24.04
C ALA A 735 7.75 -1.15 -23.31
N GLY A 736 6.55 -1.67 -23.60
CA GLY A 736 5.99 -2.87 -22.96
C GLY A 736 5.28 -2.59 -21.63
N ASP A 737 4.86 -1.35 -21.39
CA ASP A 737 4.11 -0.96 -20.19
C ASP A 737 2.63 -0.75 -20.52
N TYR A 738 1.79 -1.61 -19.96
CA TYR A 738 0.35 -1.67 -20.23
C TYR A 738 -0.44 -1.01 -19.09
N TYR A 739 -0.31 0.30 -18.92
CA TYR A 739 -0.87 1.00 -17.75
C TYR A 739 -2.40 0.88 -17.57
N TRP A 740 -3.13 0.49 -18.61
CA TRP A 740 -4.57 0.23 -18.49
C TRP A 740 -4.92 -1.13 -17.87
N GLN A 741 -3.93 -1.98 -17.61
CA GLN A 741 -4.07 -3.27 -16.93
C GLN A 741 -3.78 -3.16 -15.42
N VAL A 742 -3.37 -1.98 -14.93
CA VAL A 742 -3.11 -1.78 -13.50
C VAL A 742 -4.41 -1.93 -12.71
N GLU A 743 -4.38 -2.84 -11.73
CA GLU A 743 -5.47 -3.07 -10.80
C GLU A 743 -5.22 -2.28 -9.52
N TYR A 744 -6.08 -1.31 -9.22
CA TYR A 744 -5.96 -0.54 -8.00
C TYR A 744 -6.48 -1.36 -6.80
N PRO A 745 -5.64 -1.70 -5.81
CA PRO A 745 -6.02 -2.64 -4.74
C PRO A 745 -6.97 -2.02 -3.71
N ALA A 746 -6.99 -0.68 -3.61
CA ALA A 746 -7.79 0.07 -2.66
C ALA A 746 -9.13 0.52 -3.25
N ILE A 747 -9.89 1.26 -2.45
CA ILE A 747 -11.09 1.94 -2.92
C ILE A 747 -10.66 3.16 -3.76
N LEU A 748 -10.86 3.11 -5.09
CA LEU A 748 -10.33 4.12 -6.03
C LEU A 748 -10.76 5.57 -5.72
N ASN A 749 -11.97 5.77 -5.20
CA ASN A 749 -12.45 7.11 -4.81
C ASN A 749 -11.96 7.55 -3.41
N ASN A 750 -11.00 6.84 -2.81
CA ASN A 750 -10.28 7.30 -1.63
C ASN A 750 -9.20 8.32 -2.00
N CYS A 751 -9.57 9.59 -2.19
CA CYS A 751 -8.62 10.66 -2.52
C CYS A 751 -7.45 10.72 -1.51
N GLU A 752 -7.74 10.51 -0.23
CA GLU A 752 -6.74 10.54 0.85
C GLU A 752 -5.87 9.28 0.91
N ALA A 753 -6.02 8.31 0.00
CA ALA A 753 -5.01 7.26 -0.20
C ALA A 753 -3.68 7.86 -0.65
N CYS A 754 -3.71 8.91 -1.47
CA CYS A 754 -2.50 9.60 -1.95
C CYS A 754 -2.39 11.04 -1.44
N HIS A 755 -3.52 11.75 -1.36
CA HIS A 755 -3.52 13.17 -1.05
C HIS A 755 -3.32 13.46 0.44
N VAL A 756 -2.62 14.56 0.73
CA VAL A 756 -2.70 15.18 2.06
C VAL A 756 -4.09 15.80 2.25
N PRO A 757 -4.67 15.80 3.46
CA PRO A 757 -6.02 16.32 3.70
C PRO A 757 -6.23 17.73 3.15
N GLY A 758 -7.40 17.95 2.54
CA GLY A 758 -7.81 19.24 1.99
C GLY A 758 -7.09 19.71 0.72
N SER A 759 -6.16 18.91 0.15
CA SER A 759 -5.40 19.31 -1.05
C SER A 759 -6.12 19.04 -2.36
N TYR A 760 -7.05 18.08 -2.38
CA TYR A 760 -7.75 17.63 -3.59
C TYR A 760 -9.09 18.35 -3.82
N ASP A 761 -9.67 18.94 -2.78
CA ASP A 761 -10.95 19.67 -2.77
C ASP A 761 -10.77 21.18 -2.50
N PHE A 762 -9.51 21.63 -2.45
CA PHE A 762 -9.10 23.00 -2.15
C PHE A 762 -9.56 23.52 -0.78
N GLN A 763 -9.87 22.61 0.16
CA GLN A 763 -10.18 23.01 1.54
C GLN A 763 -8.97 23.64 2.23
N ASN A 764 -7.76 23.15 1.94
CA ASN A 764 -6.55 23.71 2.53
C ASN A 764 -6.14 25.02 1.85
N THR A 765 -5.68 25.99 2.65
CA THR A 765 -5.39 27.35 2.21
C THR A 765 -4.30 27.39 1.13
N ALA A 766 -3.30 26.51 1.19
CA ALA A 766 -2.22 26.47 0.20
C ALA A 766 -2.72 26.09 -1.20
N SER A 767 -3.68 25.15 -1.30
CA SER A 767 -4.26 24.74 -2.59
C SER A 767 -5.27 25.76 -3.08
N ALA A 768 -6.10 26.33 -2.19
CA ALA A 768 -7.01 27.41 -2.54
C ALA A 768 -6.28 28.62 -3.13
N ASN A 769 -5.19 29.06 -2.49
CA ASN A 769 -4.39 30.21 -2.96
C ASN A 769 -3.67 29.94 -4.28
N ALA A 770 -3.42 28.69 -4.63
CA ALA A 770 -2.76 28.32 -5.88
C ALA A 770 -3.70 28.37 -7.09
N LEU A 771 -5.02 28.27 -6.89
CA LEU A 771 -6.02 28.09 -7.95
C LEU A 771 -5.92 29.15 -9.08
N PRO A 772 -5.76 30.46 -8.82
CA PRO A 772 -5.69 31.46 -9.88
C PRO A 772 -4.42 31.38 -10.75
N ASN A 773 -3.38 30.69 -10.26
CA ASN A 773 -2.05 30.65 -10.86
C ASN A 773 -1.66 29.24 -11.33
N LEU A 774 -2.61 28.30 -11.41
CA LEU A 774 -2.34 26.96 -11.92
C LEU A 774 -2.04 27.00 -13.43
N LEU A 775 -1.06 26.20 -13.85
CA LEU A 775 -0.72 26.07 -15.27
C LEU A 775 -1.51 24.97 -15.96
N TRP A 776 -1.70 25.15 -17.27
CA TRP A 776 -2.44 24.25 -18.15
C TRP A 776 -1.57 23.06 -18.55
N SER A 777 -2.12 21.85 -18.49
CA SER A 777 -1.38 20.64 -18.89
C SER A 777 -1.30 20.56 -20.42
N THR A 778 -0.10 20.53 -20.97
CA THR A 778 0.15 20.35 -22.40
C THR A 778 -0.04 18.89 -22.79
N VAL A 779 -0.88 18.64 -23.80
CA VAL A 779 -1.20 17.29 -24.28
C VAL A 779 -0.72 17.00 -25.69
N ALA A 780 -0.41 18.02 -26.50
CA ALA A 780 0.20 17.81 -27.82
C ALA A 780 1.08 18.99 -28.26
N THR A 781 2.23 18.66 -28.84
CA THR A 781 3.20 19.58 -29.45
C THR A 781 3.86 18.91 -30.66
N GLY A 782 4.59 19.67 -31.47
CA GLY A 782 5.32 19.16 -32.64
C GLY A 782 4.38 18.75 -33.77
N THR A 783 4.81 17.78 -34.56
CA THR A 783 4.00 17.23 -35.67
C THR A 783 3.73 15.76 -35.40
N THR A 784 2.45 15.37 -35.42
CA THR A 784 2.08 13.96 -35.32
C THR A 784 2.40 13.19 -36.60
N PRO A 785 2.67 11.88 -36.52
CA PRO A 785 2.96 11.07 -37.70
C PRO A 785 1.75 11.00 -38.64
N ALA A 786 2.01 10.58 -39.89
CA ALA A 786 0.98 10.42 -40.92
C ALA A 786 -0.14 9.44 -40.53
N THR A 787 0.19 8.44 -39.71
CA THR A 787 -0.77 7.47 -39.15
C THR A 787 -0.64 7.45 -37.64
N ILE A 788 -1.78 7.48 -36.95
CA ILE A 788 -1.87 7.32 -35.50
C ILE A 788 -2.54 5.99 -35.20
N ASN A 789 -1.88 5.17 -34.39
CA ASN A 789 -2.47 4.00 -33.76
C ASN A 789 -2.92 4.39 -32.35
N ALA A 790 -4.14 4.02 -31.95
CA ALA A 790 -4.64 4.21 -30.60
C ALA A 790 -5.08 2.85 -30.02
N ILE A 791 -4.91 2.68 -28.72
CA ILE A 791 -5.42 1.51 -28.00
C ILE A 791 -6.88 1.80 -27.61
N VAL A 792 -7.81 1.05 -28.18
CA VAL A 792 -9.26 1.22 -27.98
C VAL A 792 -9.81 0.07 -27.12
N THR A 793 -9.47 -1.18 -27.46
CA THR A 793 -9.97 -2.37 -26.76
C THR A 793 -9.01 -2.84 -25.67
N GLY A 794 -7.70 -2.61 -25.84
CA GLY A 794 -6.65 -3.20 -25.01
C GLY A 794 -6.19 -4.57 -25.50
N THR A 795 -6.72 -5.06 -26.61
CA THR A 795 -6.36 -6.35 -27.24
C THR A 795 -5.61 -6.15 -28.56
N GLU A 796 -5.25 -4.91 -28.89
CA GLU A 796 -4.46 -4.58 -30.06
C GLU A 796 -3.05 -5.20 -29.98
N THR A 797 -2.54 -5.70 -31.11
CA THR A 797 -1.21 -6.31 -31.18
C THR A 797 -0.11 -5.24 -31.06
N VAL A 798 0.81 -5.43 -30.12
CA VAL A 798 2.03 -4.62 -29.95
C VAL A 798 3.18 -5.40 -30.60
N PRO A 799 3.85 -4.86 -31.64
CA PRO A 799 4.70 -3.68 -31.50
C PRO A 799 4.30 -2.46 -32.36
N GLY A 800 4.46 -1.25 -31.81
CA GLY A 800 4.24 0.01 -32.51
C GLY A 800 4.21 1.21 -31.55
N THR A 801 4.26 2.43 -32.09
CA THR A 801 4.02 3.65 -31.30
C THR A 801 2.53 3.96 -31.30
N TYR A 802 1.97 4.12 -30.10
CA TYR A 802 0.57 4.44 -29.91
C TYR A 802 0.41 5.84 -29.33
N TYR A 803 -0.63 6.54 -29.77
CA TYR A 803 -0.95 7.89 -29.34
C TYR A 803 -2.28 7.92 -28.61
N SER A 804 -2.52 9.04 -27.92
CA SER A 804 -3.84 9.38 -27.43
C SER A 804 -4.88 9.38 -28.56
N PRO A 805 -6.11 8.88 -28.31
CA PRO A 805 -7.20 8.95 -29.28
C PRO A 805 -7.70 10.39 -29.52
N PHE A 806 -7.19 11.36 -28.77
CA PHE A 806 -7.63 12.75 -28.82
C PHE A 806 -6.75 13.67 -29.69
N VAL A 807 -5.73 13.12 -30.37
CA VAL A 807 -4.91 13.86 -31.34
C VAL A 807 -5.18 13.39 -32.77
N ALA A 808 -5.14 14.32 -33.71
CA ALA A 808 -5.24 14.02 -35.14
C ALA A 808 -3.87 13.67 -35.75
N ALA A 809 -3.89 12.79 -36.76
CA ALA A 809 -2.73 12.42 -37.56
C ALA A 809 -2.29 13.57 -38.48
N ASN A 810 -1.02 13.56 -38.89
CA ASN A 810 -0.41 14.54 -39.79
C ASN A 810 -0.69 16.02 -39.43
N THR A 811 -0.78 16.31 -38.13
CA THR A 811 -1.17 17.64 -37.62
C THR A 811 0.01 18.30 -36.92
N ALA A 812 0.29 19.56 -37.28
CA ALA A 812 1.34 20.37 -36.66
C ALA A 812 0.77 21.22 -35.52
N TYR A 813 1.04 20.81 -34.28
CA TYR A 813 0.66 21.51 -33.05
C TYR A 813 1.69 22.54 -32.58
N GLY A 814 2.78 22.76 -33.33
CA GLY A 814 3.76 23.81 -33.03
C GLY A 814 4.71 23.48 -31.86
N SER A 815 5.62 24.40 -31.54
CA SER A 815 6.65 24.19 -30.52
C SER A 815 6.08 24.19 -29.10
N GLY A 816 6.58 23.29 -28.24
CA GLY A 816 6.27 23.29 -26.82
C GLY A 816 6.99 24.40 -26.04
N TYR A 817 6.60 24.60 -24.78
CA TYR A 817 7.27 25.52 -23.86
C TYR A 817 8.71 25.07 -23.65
N SER A 818 9.65 26.02 -23.62
CA SER A 818 11.07 25.73 -23.44
C SER A 818 11.74 26.74 -22.50
N THR A 819 12.82 26.30 -21.85
CA THR A 819 13.58 27.11 -20.90
C THR A 819 15.06 27.07 -21.25
N ASN A 820 15.75 28.18 -21.08
CA ASN A 820 17.21 28.28 -21.23
C ASN A 820 17.79 29.00 -20.01
N LEU A 821 18.40 28.23 -19.10
CA LEU A 821 18.97 28.75 -17.86
C LEU A 821 20.50 28.90 -17.93
N ALA A 822 21.09 28.80 -19.13
CA ALA A 822 22.52 28.99 -19.29
C ALA A 822 22.95 30.38 -18.79
N THR A 823 24.13 30.49 -18.19
CA THR A 823 24.64 31.76 -17.65
C THR A 823 24.67 32.91 -18.68
N ALA A 824 24.86 32.58 -19.96
CA ALA A 824 24.88 33.54 -21.07
C ALA A 824 23.50 33.78 -21.71
N ALA A 825 22.43 33.13 -21.25
CA ALA A 825 21.10 33.27 -21.82
C ALA A 825 20.54 34.68 -21.56
N THR A 826 20.00 35.30 -22.61
CA THR A 826 19.25 36.58 -22.53
C THR A 826 17.74 36.36 -22.51
N THR A 827 17.28 35.20 -23.00
CA THR A 827 15.88 34.76 -22.99
C THR A 827 15.79 33.47 -22.20
N ASN A 828 15.15 33.53 -21.02
CA ASN A 828 15.15 32.42 -20.07
C ASN A 828 14.06 31.38 -20.35
N TYR A 829 13.00 31.78 -21.05
CA TYR A 829 11.90 30.92 -21.44
C TYR A 829 11.28 31.41 -22.75
N THR A 830 10.64 30.48 -23.45
CA THR A 830 9.82 30.75 -24.63
C THR A 830 8.49 30.04 -24.44
N ASP A 831 7.40 30.80 -24.51
CA ASP A 831 6.05 30.25 -24.43
C ASP A 831 5.78 29.23 -25.55
N ALA A 832 4.90 28.27 -25.26
CA ALA A 832 4.45 27.30 -26.24
C ALA A 832 3.68 27.99 -27.38
N ALA A 833 3.74 27.40 -28.58
CA ALA A 833 2.97 27.88 -29.71
C ALA A 833 1.46 27.85 -29.41
N SER A 834 0.74 28.82 -29.96
CA SER A 834 -0.72 28.96 -29.80
C SER A 834 -1.52 27.76 -30.31
N THR A 835 -0.93 26.96 -31.20
CA THR A 835 -1.53 25.74 -31.78
C THR A 835 -1.31 24.49 -30.95
N THR A 836 -0.50 24.54 -29.88
CA THR A 836 -0.31 23.40 -28.98
C THR A 836 -1.63 23.04 -28.31
N LEU A 837 -1.88 21.76 -28.06
CA LEU A 837 -3.11 21.35 -27.37
C LEU A 837 -2.88 21.30 -25.86
N VAL A 838 -3.89 21.74 -25.10
CA VAL A 838 -3.88 21.76 -23.64
C VAL A 838 -5.18 21.25 -23.04
N ASN A 839 -5.07 20.79 -21.79
CA ASN A 839 -6.18 20.62 -20.86
C ASN A 839 -6.11 21.71 -19.78
N SER A 840 -7.26 22.26 -19.39
CA SER A 840 -7.32 23.22 -18.28
C SER A 840 -6.99 22.54 -16.94
N PRO A 841 -6.52 23.29 -15.92
CA PRO A 841 -5.89 22.70 -14.74
C PRO A 841 -6.74 21.69 -13.96
N MET A 842 -8.04 21.96 -13.75
CA MET A 842 -8.95 21.05 -13.06
C MET A 842 -9.40 19.92 -13.98
N VAL A 843 -9.71 20.21 -15.25
CA VAL A 843 -10.02 19.17 -16.25
C VAL A 843 -8.91 18.13 -16.35
N ALA A 844 -7.64 18.56 -16.38
CA ALA A 844 -6.49 17.65 -16.42
C ALA A 844 -6.46 16.69 -15.22
N ALA A 845 -6.84 17.17 -14.02
CA ALA A 845 -6.92 16.32 -12.83
C ALA A 845 -8.10 15.34 -12.90
N CYS A 846 -9.28 15.80 -13.35
CA CYS A 846 -10.50 14.98 -13.43
C CYS A 846 -10.44 13.95 -14.55
N ALA A 847 -9.96 14.34 -15.74
CA ALA A 847 -9.88 13.49 -16.93
C ALA A 847 -8.86 12.36 -16.81
N GLY A 848 -8.02 12.38 -15.77
CA GLY A 848 -7.21 11.23 -15.37
C GLY A 848 -8.05 9.98 -15.07
N CYS A 849 -9.27 10.14 -14.54
CA CYS A 849 -10.18 9.02 -14.27
C CYS A 849 -11.54 9.13 -15.00
N HIS A 850 -11.99 10.36 -15.28
CA HIS A 850 -13.31 10.65 -15.86
C HIS A 850 -13.18 11.16 -17.30
N ASP A 851 -13.14 10.25 -18.26
CA ASP A 851 -12.90 10.55 -19.67
C ASP A 851 -14.02 10.05 -20.60
N THR A 852 -15.21 9.81 -20.05
CA THR A 852 -16.41 9.50 -20.85
C THR A 852 -16.79 10.70 -21.73
N PRO A 853 -17.46 10.49 -22.88
CA PRO A 853 -17.95 11.59 -23.71
C PRO A 853 -18.83 12.59 -22.95
N VAL A 854 -19.67 12.11 -22.03
CA VAL A 854 -20.53 12.96 -21.19
C VAL A 854 -19.71 13.83 -20.24
N ALA A 855 -18.69 13.24 -19.59
CA ALA A 855 -17.79 13.99 -18.72
C ALA A 855 -17.01 15.06 -19.51
N ILE A 856 -16.50 14.72 -20.69
CA ILE A 856 -15.79 15.67 -21.57
C ILE A 856 -16.70 16.83 -21.99
N ALA A 857 -17.96 16.54 -22.35
CA ALA A 857 -18.95 17.57 -22.68
C ALA A 857 -19.27 18.48 -21.48
N HIS A 858 -19.40 17.88 -20.28
CA HIS A 858 -19.62 18.61 -19.04
C HIS A 858 -18.47 19.59 -18.74
N TYR A 859 -17.21 19.15 -18.89
CA TYR A 859 -16.05 20.03 -18.72
C TYR A 859 -16.12 21.25 -19.64
N LYS A 860 -16.33 21.00 -20.95
CA LYS A 860 -16.36 22.06 -21.97
C LYS A 860 -17.49 23.06 -21.74
N THR A 861 -18.64 22.58 -21.25
CA THR A 861 -19.80 23.44 -20.93
C THR A 861 -19.55 24.35 -19.73
N ASN A 862 -18.73 23.91 -18.77
CA ASN A 862 -18.42 24.65 -17.54
C ASN A 862 -17.08 25.41 -17.62
N GLY A 863 -16.70 25.83 -18.84
CA GLY A 863 -15.51 26.66 -19.07
C GLY A 863 -14.17 25.90 -19.02
N GLY A 864 -14.17 24.58 -18.90
CA GLY A 864 -12.97 23.76 -19.02
C GLY A 864 -12.53 23.56 -20.47
N ALA A 865 -11.25 23.24 -20.66
CA ALA A 865 -10.71 22.84 -21.96
C ALA A 865 -10.16 21.42 -21.90
N PHE A 866 -10.41 20.67 -22.97
CA PHE A 866 -9.93 19.30 -23.13
C PHE A 866 -9.46 19.10 -24.56
N TYR A 867 -8.15 18.85 -24.73
CA TYR A 867 -7.46 18.74 -26.02
C TYR A 867 -7.77 19.91 -26.96
N GLU A 868 -7.64 21.14 -26.44
CA GLU A 868 -7.99 22.36 -27.17
C GLU A 868 -6.75 23.18 -27.48
N ALA A 869 -6.75 23.89 -28.61
CA ALA A 869 -5.66 24.77 -28.99
C ALA A 869 -5.44 25.86 -27.92
N ARG A 870 -4.17 26.04 -27.53
CA ARG A 870 -3.76 26.95 -26.46
C ARG A 870 -4.31 28.36 -26.62
N ALA A 871 -4.34 28.88 -27.85
CA ALA A 871 -4.90 30.22 -28.14
C ALA A 871 -6.37 30.39 -27.74
N THR A 872 -7.21 29.36 -27.90
CA THR A 872 -8.63 29.44 -27.52
C THR A 872 -8.85 28.97 -26.09
N ALA A 873 -8.08 27.98 -25.67
CA ALA A 873 -8.15 27.40 -24.34
C ALA A 873 -7.89 28.45 -23.25
N LEU A 874 -6.80 29.23 -23.36
CA LEU A 874 -6.41 30.23 -22.36
C LEU A 874 -7.40 31.39 -22.19
N LEU A 875 -8.37 31.55 -23.09
CA LEU A 875 -9.45 32.55 -22.95
C LEU A 875 -10.58 32.08 -22.04
N LYS A 876 -10.57 30.81 -21.61
CA LYS A 876 -11.63 30.21 -20.80
C LYS A 876 -11.30 30.28 -19.31
N VAL A 877 -12.35 30.27 -18.50
CA VAL A 877 -12.28 30.24 -17.03
C VAL A 877 -13.06 29.03 -16.52
N GLU A 878 -12.39 28.14 -15.80
CA GLU A 878 -13.03 26.98 -15.19
C GLU A 878 -14.02 27.42 -14.09
N GLN A 879 -15.27 26.97 -14.19
CA GLN A 879 -16.31 27.24 -13.18
C GLN A 879 -16.47 26.07 -12.19
N CYS A 880 -15.60 25.07 -12.26
CA CYS A 880 -15.71 23.81 -11.52
C CYS A 880 -15.78 24.04 -9.99
N ALA A 881 -15.03 25.00 -9.46
CA ALA A 881 -14.98 25.30 -8.03
C ALA A 881 -16.31 25.82 -7.45
N LEU A 882 -17.24 26.29 -8.28
CA LEU A 882 -18.57 26.72 -7.83
C LEU A 882 -19.38 25.55 -7.26
N CYS A 883 -19.19 24.36 -7.81
CA CYS A 883 -19.94 23.16 -7.45
C CYS A 883 -19.08 22.11 -6.72
N HIS A 884 -17.79 22.02 -7.03
CA HIS A 884 -16.92 20.94 -6.57
C HIS A 884 -15.93 21.31 -5.46
N ALA A 885 -15.79 22.59 -5.11
CA ALA A 885 -14.94 22.96 -3.98
C ALA A 885 -15.54 22.50 -2.64
N SER A 886 -14.71 22.51 -1.59
CA SER A 886 -15.13 22.17 -0.23
C SER A 886 -16.40 22.91 0.21
N GLY A 887 -17.37 22.16 0.74
CA GLY A 887 -18.66 22.70 1.22
C GLY A 887 -19.66 23.11 0.13
N LYS A 888 -19.39 22.81 -1.14
CA LYS A 888 -20.32 23.06 -2.25
C LYS A 888 -21.22 21.85 -2.51
N THR A 889 -22.21 22.05 -3.37
CA THR A 889 -23.30 21.08 -3.65
C THR A 889 -22.81 19.72 -4.16
N ALA A 890 -21.67 19.69 -4.85
CA ALA A 890 -21.02 18.48 -5.35
C ALA A 890 -19.53 18.45 -4.93
N ASP A 891 -19.26 18.87 -3.69
CA ASP A 891 -17.94 18.82 -3.06
C ASP A 891 -17.21 17.49 -3.33
N VAL A 892 -15.95 17.57 -3.78
CA VAL A 892 -15.15 16.39 -4.17
C VAL A 892 -15.09 15.37 -3.04
N ARG A 893 -14.87 15.81 -1.80
CA ARG A 893 -14.81 14.90 -0.64
C ARG A 893 -16.13 14.16 -0.45
N THR A 894 -17.25 14.89 -0.47
CA THR A 894 -18.59 14.36 -0.25
C THR A 894 -18.98 13.33 -1.32
N VAL A 895 -18.65 13.56 -2.59
CA VAL A 895 -19.05 12.66 -3.69
C VAL A 895 -18.11 11.47 -3.90
N HIS A 896 -16.91 11.47 -3.30
CA HIS A 896 -15.93 10.39 -3.43
C HIS A 896 -15.75 9.57 -2.14
N MET A 897 -15.68 10.21 -0.98
CA MET A 897 -15.23 9.57 0.27
C MET A 897 -16.36 8.92 1.08
N THR A 898 -17.41 8.42 0.42
CA THR A 898 -18.65 7.92 1.06
C THR A 898 -18.52 6.56 1.75
N PHE A 899 -17.32 5.99 1.73
CA PHE A 899 -16.96 4.69 2.33
C PHE A 899 -16.22 4.83 3.66
N LYS A 900 -15.76 6.06 4.01
CA LYS A 900 -15.11 6.36 5.27
C LYS A 900 -16.09 6.49 6.42
#